data_AF-A0A161UR93-F1
#
_entry.id   AF-A0A161UR93-F1
#
_cell.length_a   1.000
_cell.length_b   1.000
_cell.length_c   1.000
_cell.angle_alpha   90.00
_cell.angle_beta   90.00
_cell.angle_gamma   90.00
#
_symmetry.space_group_name_H-M   'P 1'
#
loop_
_entity.id
_entity.type
_entity.pdbx_description
1 polymer ?
#
loop_
_entity_poly.entity_id
_entity_poly.type
_entity_poly.pdbx_seq_one_letter_code
_entity_poly.pdbx_strand_id
1 'polypeptide(L)'
;MANRSRKPTPPSSQGNQSHGNGNKRVCAKARRKSQYRSWLWSTLAIALLLSSAGLIMAFTWFSILFIFNPAQLSWMNEFLQEWGQIPLNKSENPQSLQQIQDGLSTQQTAGESIPLDDEEGSFLLPIFQQRANCQSDCQEIVELRVYQRAEDVEYQSQPEKFYYLATQLSITAPDESLINAALLYRDDNISLPLTKIQSLGSDVVSPGVWLALWGQRQQETNAIAYGYIIYYNPQRQNLLQLLSWKNPNGQLPKWEQVTGGGAKELVIDQTVDLEPQLTVYQVQETNFYLNPIQLAEISLKSPAFEDSGYQDALLIARNGLWTPAFEWLQFIQKQHQGDFPAAAQAQVDVIRLHSQLTKAQADISWASPSEQVLAELIDGRWAKALQVFEASLQNAEEIASLLKADTGRLWNRTVAALRVNPTRQDVQVWATLILAAQRGEERANSWLKSQPEITPSHLSYVQGLLPQLQGKVVKPEIVLNHPSQIIGAVQPITEINSSEWLQPDSNADLTLTDNQVWYRVEVSAFHDGKSWLSSPFRNLQPPNTSSAEFFWTTLGINLNSEIQIIVWNSQGEQQITSATIKAVLWQNGVLQLLAASPKIPDDDNHPLQPKPLAVTQSALEWVQPSPITLSTLYQQNPGAVEAMLPILWRSLQETGQLPVGDVPSFWQIQAQLGNWPLQMIDLTNDTQPEMVLTISADAIASLQDIILDTQKSQPKQFRPRTLILSDSGKVIYTDFKNYSQQSLTAIAKLSDSQSLALLVENADNYSIKRWSDQNQRFE
;
A
#
# COMPACT_ATOMS: atom_id res chain seq x y z
N MET A 1 -24.99 68.43 -5.84
CA MET A 1 -25.53 68.56 -7.22
C MET A 1 -26.20 67.21 -7.52
N ALA A 2 -27.53 67.11 -7.67
CA ALA A 2 -28.33 67.45 -8.87
C ALA A 2 -28.01 66.51 -10.05
N ASN A 3 -28.93 65.75 -10.66
CA ASN A 3 -30.40 65.52 -10.60
C ASN A 3 -30.65 64.04 -11.03
N ARG A 4 -31.77 63.30 -10.88
CA ARG A 4 -33.13 63.36 -10.27
C ARG A 4 -33.64 61.87 -10.27
N SER A 5 -34.48 61.29 -9.40
CA SER A 5 -35.76 61.67 -8.71
C SER A 5 -36.96 61.78 -9.67
N ARG A 6 -38.12 61.12 -9.50
CA ARG A 6 -38.85 60.56 -8.33
C ARG A 6 -39.50 59.21 -8.71
N LYS A 7 -39.62 58.18 -7.86
CA LYS A 7 -40.38 57.95 -6.59
C LYS A 7 -41.90 57.64 -6.77
N PRO A 8 -42.51 56.64 -6.07
CA PRO A 8 -43.85 56.12 -6.34
C PRO A 8 -44.93 56.45 -5.28
N THR A 9 -46.21 56.23 -5.61
CA THR A 9 -47.32 55.98 -4.64
C THR A 9 -48.57 55.33 -5.27
N PRO A 10 -49.24 54.36 -4.59
CA PRO A 10 -50.67 54.07 -4.68
C PRO A 10 -51.43 54.76 -3.51
N PRO A 11 -52.68 54.40 -3.15
CA PRO A 11 -53.90 54.15 -3.92
C PRO A 11 -55.00 55.21 -3.60
N SER A 12 -56.22 55.09 -4.15
CA SER A 12 -57.42 55.79 -3.65
C SER A 12 -58.71 54.98 -3.85
N SER A 13 -59.80 55.35 -3.18
CA SER A 13 -60.96 54.48 -2.94
C SER A 13 -62.33 55.15 -3.15
N GLN A 14 -63.39 54.31 -3.11
CA GLN A 14 -64.83 54.63 -2.99
C GLN A 14 -65.55 55.29 -4.19
N GLY A 15 -66.84 54.97 -4.34
CA GLY A 15 -67.69 55.46 -5.43
C GLY A 15 -69.05 54.74 -5.56
N ASN A 16 -69.84 54.66 -4.49
CA ASN A 16 -71.18 54.03 -4.49
C ASN A 16 -72.27 55.03 -4.92
N GLN A 17 -73.15 54.65 -5.87
CA GLN A 17 -74.59 55.00 -6.00
C GLN A 17 -75.10 54.64 -7.43
N SER A 18 -76.39 54.50 -7.79
CA SER A 18 -77.65 54.08 -7.15
C SER A 18 -78.85 54.82 -7.79
N HIS A 19 -79.69 54.09 -8.53
CA HIS A 19 -81.08 54.41 -8.96
C HIS A 19 -81.42 55.63 -9.86
N GLY A 20 -82.56 55.52 -10.55
CA GLY A 20 -83.19 56.57 -11.41
C GLY A 20 -83.33 56.18 -12.89
N ASN A 21 -84.12 55.18 -13.31
CA ASN A 21 -85.61 55.12 -13.36
C ASN A 21 -86.25 56.19 -14.30
N GLY A 22 -86.75 55.81 -15.49
CA GLY A 22 -87.08 56.78 -16.57
C GLY A 22 -88.06 56.42 -17.70
N ASN A 23 -88.81 55.31 -17.59
CA ASN A 23 -90.19 55.08 -18.12
C ASN A 23 -90.69 55.58 -19.54
N LYS A 24 -91.31 54.63 -20.29
CA LYS A 24 -92.29 54.71 -21.43
C LYS A 24 -91.73 54.29 -22.81
N ARG A 25 -92.15 53.17 -23.44
CA ARG A 25 -93.49 52.67 -23.90
C ARG A 25 -94.01 53.32 -25.20
N VAL A 26 -94.02 52.53 -26.29
CA VAL A 26 -95.17 52.35 -27.21
C VAL A 26 -95.23 50.86 -27.60
N CYS A 27 -96.42 50.30 -27.81
CA CYS A 27 -96.62 48.88 -28.14
C CYS A 27 -97.00 48.67 -29.62
N ALA A 28 -96.63 47.52 -30.19
CA ALA A 28 -97.24 46.95 -31.40
C ALA A 28 -97.71 45.51 -31.13
N LYS A 29 -98.77 45.05 -31.82
CA LYS A 29 -99.47 43.80 -31.50
C LYS A 29 -98.87 42.55 -32.17
N ALA A 30 -99.11 41.39 -31.54
CA ALA A 30 -98.56 40.10 -31.91
C ALA A 30 -99.15 39.48 -33.19
N ARG A 31 -98.39 38.54 -33.80
CA ARG A 31 -98.92 37.43 -34.62
C ARG A 31 -98.15 36.13 -34.31
N ARG A 32 -98.85 35.12 -33.79
CA ARG A 32 -98.36 33.72 -33.77
C ARG A 32 -98.33 33.15 -35.19
N LYS A 33 -97.32 32.35 -35.55
CA LYS A 33 -97.51 31.18 -36.43
C LYS A 33 -96.33 30.19 -36.41
N SER A 34 -96.66 28.91 -36.62
CA SER A 34 -95.77 27.79 -36.98
C SER A 34 -94.58 27.48 -36.05
N GLN A 35 -94.81 26.63 -35.05
CA GLN A 35 -93.84 26.27 -34.00
C GLN A 35 -93.11 24.93 -34.26
N TYR A 36 -93.20 24.36 -35.47
CA TYR A 36 -92.77 22.97 -35.76
C TYR A 36 -91.67 22.79 -36.81
N ARG A 37 -91.24 23.86 -37.49
CA ARG A 37 -90.18 23.77 -38.54
C ARG A 37 -88.82 24.31 -38.10
N SER A 38 -88.76 25.22 -37.12
CA SER A 38 -87.50 25.72 -36.58
C SER A 38 -86.82 24.74 -35.61
N TRP A 39 -87.59 23.95 -34.84
CA TRP A 39 -87.01 23.05 -33.84
C TRP A 39 -86.06 22.03 -34.48
N LEU A 40 -86.48 21.34 -35.55
CA LEU A 40 -85.64 20.39 -36.29
C LEU A 40 -84.38 21.03 -36.89
N TRP A 41 -84.44 22.30 -37.32
CA TRP A 41 -83.26 23.00 -37.83
C TRP A 41 -82.34 23.48 -36.70
N SER A 42 -82.90 23.82 -35.53
CA SER A 42 -82.11 24.13 -34.33
C SER A 42 -81.46 22.88 -33.72
N THR A 43 -82.14 21.72 -33.71
CA THR A 43 -81.54 20.47 -33.22
C THR A 43 -80.53 19.92 -34.22
N LEU A 44 -80.76 20.05 -35.53
CA LEU A 44 -79.74 19.71 -36.54
C LEU A 44 -78.52 20.65 -36.45
N ALA A 45 -78.72 21.95 -36.26
CA ALA A 45 -77.62 22.91 -36.09
C ALA A 45 -76.87 22.71 -34.76
N ILE A 46 -77.56 22.40 -33.66
CA ILE A 46 -76.93 22.06 -32.37
C ILE A 46 -76.21 20.70 -32.47
N ALA A 47 -76.77 19.72 -33.17
CA ALA A 47 -76.10 18.44 -33.41
C ALA A 47 -74.85 18.60 -34.30
N LEU A 48 -74.89 19.45 -35.33
CA LEU A 48 -73.73 19.81 -36.15
C LEU A 48 -72.68 20.62 -35.36
N LEU A 49 -73.10 21.54 -34.49
CA LEU A 49 -72.17 22.29 -33.64
C LEU A 49 -71.53 21.38 -32.58
N LEU A 50 -72.31 20.51 -31.93
CA LEU A 50 -71.79 19.55 -30.95
C LEU A 50 -70.95 18.44 -31.60
N SER A 51 -71.29 17.97 -32.81
CA SER A 51 -70.44 17.04 -33.54
C SER A 51 -69.16 17.71 -34.05
N SER A 52 -69.21 18.97 -34.51
CA SER A 52 -68.00 19.71 -34.89
C SER A 52 -67.11 20.03 -33.67
N ALA A 53 -67.68 20.39 -32.52
CA ALA A 53 -66.94 20.61 -31.28
C ALA A 53 -66.37 19.29 -30.73
N GLY A 54 -67.13 18.20 -30.81
CA GLY A 54 -66.66 16.85 -30.46
C GLY A 54 -65.53 16.38 -31.38
N LEU A 55 -65.64 16.60 -32.69
CA LEU A 55 -64.57 16.34 -33.65
C LEU A 55 -63.34 17.21 -33.38
N ILE A 56 -63.49 18.51 -33.09
CA ILE A 56 -62.36 19.39 -32.75
C ILE A 56 -61.69 18.92 -31.46
N MET A 57 -62.44 18.59 -30.40
CA MET A 57 -61.86 18.06 -29.17
C MET A 57 -61.18 16.69 -29.39
N ALA A 58 -61.78 15.81 -30.18
CA ALA A 58 -61.17 14.53 -30.56
C ALA A 58 -59.88 14.74 -31.36
N PHE A 59 -59.89 15.52 -32.44
CA PHE A 59 -58.69 15.83 -33.22
C PHE A 59 -57.62 16.54 -32.39
N THR A 60 -57.99 17.44 -31.47
CA THR A 60 -57.03 18.10 -30.57
C THR A 60 -56.43 17.10 -29.58
N TRP A 61 -57.25 16.21 -29.00
CA TRP A 61 -56.79 15.15 -28.09
C TRP A 61 -55.90 14.12 -28.81
N PHE A 62 -56.29 13.67 -30.01
CA PHE A 62 -55.45 12.82 -30.86
C PHE A 62 -54.16 13.55 -31.28
N SER A 63 -54.19 14.85 -31.57
CA SER A 63 -52.95 15.62 -31.85
C SER A 63 -52.04 15.71 -30.63
N ILE A 64 -52.61 15.87 -29.43
CA ILE A 64 -51.86 15.84 -28.16
C ILE A 64 -51.25 14.44 -27.94
N LEU A 65 -52.02 13.37 -28.09
CA LEU A 65 -51.51 12.00 -28.02
C LEU A 65 -50.41 11.74 -29.06
N PHE A 66 -50.55 12.23 -30.28
CA PHE A 66 -49.56 12.09 -31.35
C PHE A 66 -48.24 12.82 -31.04
N ILE A 67 -48.30 13.98 -30.37
CA ILE A 67 -47.13 14.77 -29.98
C ILE A 67 -46.44 14.21 -28.73
N PHE A 68 -47.21 13.73 -27.74
CA PHE A 68 -46.68 13.34 -26.43
C PHE A 68 -46.49 11.82 -26.23
N ASN A 69 -47.24 10.97 -26.93
CA ASN A 69 -47.09 9.51 -26.86
C ASN A 69 -47.65 8.77 -28.11
N PRO A 70 -47.01 8.91 -29.29
CA PRO A 70 -47.52 8.37 -30.56
C PRO A 70 -47.68 6.84 -30.58
N ALA A 71 -46.99 6.11 -29.69
CA ALA A 71 -47.12 4.66 -29.56
C ALA A 71 -48.54 4.20 -29.16
N GLN A 72 -49.31 5.04 -28.44
CA GLN A 72 -50.68 4.71 -28.04
C GLN A 72 -51.70 4.74 -29.21
N LEU A 73 -51.28 5.16 -30.40
CA LEU A 73 -52.11 5.21 -31.61
C LEU A 73 -51.73 4.12 -32.64
N SER A 74 -50.87 3.17 -32.26
CA SER A 74 -50.42 2.06 -33.12
C SER A 74 -51.56 1.26 -33.76
N TRP A 75 -52.65 1.03 -33.02
CA TRP A 75 -53.86 0.35 -33.49
C TRP A 75 -54.51 1.01 -34.74
N MET A 76 -54.24 2.30 -34.99
CA MET A 76 -54.75 2.97 -36.18
C MET A 76 -54.05 2.51 -37.47
N ASN A 77 -52.83 1.97 -37.40
CA ASN A 77 -52.10 1.47 -38.57
C ASN A 77 -52.77 0.23 -39.21
N GLU A 78 -53.62 -0.50 -38.48
CA GLU A 78 -54.47 -1.57 -39.04
C GLU A 78 -55.52 -1.03 -40.05
N PHE A 79 -55.87 0.25 -39.95
CA PHE A 79 -56.92 0.91 -40.73
C PHE A 79 -56.39 1.95 -41.74
N LEU A 80 -55.06 2.09 -41.86
CA LEU A 80 -54.40 3.07 -42.71
C LEU A 80 -53.65 2.39 -43.87
N GLN A 81 -53.84 2.92 -45.09
CA GLN A 81 -53.04 2.50 -46.25
C GLN A 81 -51.57 2.93 -46.10
N GLU A 82 -50.66 2.26 -46.81
CA GLU A 82 -49.19 2.44 -46.71
C GLU A 82 -48.74 3.91 -46.71
N TRP A 83 -49.34 4.76 -47.55
CA TRP A 83 -49.01 6.20 -47.66
C TRP A 83 -49.51 7.07 -46.50
N GLY A 84 -50.37 6.53 -45.63
CA GLY A 84 -50.97 7.21 -44.48
C GLY A 84 -50.67 6.52 -43.15
N GLN A 85 -49.88 5.45 -43.11
CA GLN A 85 -49.43 4.82 -41.88
C GLN A 85 -48.62 5.81 -41.04
N ILE A 86 -48.83 5.78 -39.73
CA ILE A 86 -48.11 6.61 -38.77
C ILE A 86 -46.68 6.06 -38.70
N PRO A 87 -45.63 6.85 -39.04
CA PRO A 87 -44.25 6.44 -38.89
C PRO A 87 -43.90 6.43 -37.40
N LEU A 88 -44.17 5.29 -36.75
CA LEU A 88 -43.62 4.98 -35.44
C LEU A 88 -42.09 5.04 -35.58
N ASN A 89 -41.42 5.84 -34.75
CA ASN A 89 -39.97 5.99 -34.80
C ASN A 89 -39.22 4.78 -34.18
N LYS A 90 -39.82 3.58 -34.28
CA LYS A 90 -39.20 2.28 -34.03
C LYS A 90 -38.52 1.85 -35.34
N SER A 91 -37.25 2.23 -35.51
CA SER A 91 -36.51 1.92 -36.75
C SER A 91 -36.21 0.42 -36.94
N GLU A 92 -36.39 -0.39 -35.89
CA GLU A 92 -36.14 -1.82 -35.88
C GLU A 92 -37.28 -2.52 -35.11
N ASN A 93 -37.68 -3.71 -35.59
CA ASN A 93 -38.50 -4.64 -34.80
C ASN A 93 -37.64 -5.23 -33.67
N PRO A 94 -38.20 -5.54 -32.49
CA PRO A 94 -37.42 -6.10 -31.41
C PRO A 94 -36.98 -7.53 -31.78
N GLN A 95 -35.74 -7.88 -31.41
CA GLN A 95 -35.08 -9.11 -31.81
C GLN A 95 -34.83 -10.01 -30.60
N SER A 96 -34.89 -11.33 -30.76
CA SER A 96 -34.39 -12.25 -29.72
C SER A 96 -32.85 -12.28 -29.74
N LEU A 97 -32.23 -12.72 -28.64
CA LEU A 97 -30.75 -12.71 -28.51
C LEU A 97 -30.06 -13.48 -29.65
N GLN A 98 -30.66 -14.57 -30.12
CA GLN A 98 -30.13 -15.32 -31.26
C GLN A 98 -30.24 -14.52 -32.57
N GLN A 99 -31.36 -13.82 -32.81
CA GLN A 99 -31.52 -12.95 -33.98
C GLN A 99 -30.53 -11.78 -34.00
N ILE A 100 -30.17 -11.24 -32.82
CA ILE A 100 -29.12 -10.22 -32.66
C ILE A 100 -27.75 -10.79 -33.04
N GLN A 101 -27.45 -12.03 -32.65
CA GLN A 101 -26.19 -12.72 -32.96
C GLN A 101 -26.09 -13.10 -34.45
N ASP A 102 -27.16 -13.69 -35.01
CA ASP A 102 -27.28 -14.05 -36.44
C ASP A 102 -27.28 -12.82 -37.36
N GLY A 103 -27.64 -11.64 -36.83
CA GLY A 103 -27.63 -10.36 -37.55
C GLY A 103 -26.26 -9.65 -37.64
N LEU A 104 -25.21 -10.20 -37.04
CA LEU A 104 -23.86 -9.63 -37.14
C LEU A 104 -23.20 -9.92 -38.50
N SER A 105 -22.26 -9.06 -38.92
CA SER A 105 -21.51 -9.31 -40.16
C SER A 105 -20.55 -10.50 -40.01
N THR A 106 -20.17 -11.12 -41.13
CA THR A 106 -19.32 -12.34 -41.14
C THR A 106 -17.89 -12.16 -40.62
N GLN A 107 -17.49 -10.94 -40.23
CA GLN A 107 -16.23 -10.63 -39.56
C GLN A 107 -16.39 -10.24 -38.09
N GLN A 108 -17.63 -10.21 -37.59
CA GLN A 108 -18.00 -9.80 -36.23
C GLN A 108 -18.56 -10.98 -35.43
N THR A 109 -18.35 -10.95 -34.12
CA THR A 109 -18.90 -11.94 -33.18
C THR A 109 -19.37 -11.26 -31.91
N ALA A 110 -20.51 -11.70 -31.37
CA ALA A 110 -20.99 -11.25 -30.07
C ALA A 110 -20.11 -11.77 -28.93
N GLY A 111 -19.85 -10.92 -27.94
CA GLY A 111 -19.28 -11.31 -26.66
C GLY A 111 -20.32 -11.85 -25.68
N GLU A 112 -19.88 -12.09 -24.45
CA GLU A 112 -20.76 -12.38 -23.31
C GLU A 112 -21.61 -11.14 -22.94
N SER A 113 -22.88 -11.36 -22.63
CA SER A 113 -23.82 -10.29 -22.26
C SER A 113 -23.63 -9.86 -20.80
N ILE A 114 -23.28 -8.59 -20.57
CA ILE A 114 -23.14 -8.01 -19.23
C ILE A 114 -24.49 -7.42 -18.81
N PRO A 115 -25.13 -7.88 -17.72
CA PRO A 115 -26.39 -7.30 -17.24
C PRO A 115 -26.18 -5.85 -16.77
N LEU A 116 -27.19 -5.00 -16.99
CA LEU A 116 -27.18 -3.59 -16.59
C LEU A 116 -28.22 -3.26 -15.51
N ASP A 117 -29.10 -4.20 -15.19
CA ASP A 117 -30.07 -4.16 -14.10
C ASP A 117 -30.27 -5.56 -13.49
N ASP A 118 -30.86 -5.61 -12.29
CA ASP A 118 -31.07 -6.84 -11.52
C ASP A 118 -32.27 -7.69 -12.01
N GLU A 119 -33.07 -7.18 -12.96
CA GLU A 119 -34.32 -7.84 -13.43
C GLU A 119 -34.19 -8.52 -14.81
N GLU A 120 -32.96 -8.60 -15.36
CA GLU A 120 -32.69 -9.05 -16.73
C GLU A 120 -33.52 -8.29 -17.79
N GLY A 121 -33.76 -7.00 -17.53
CA GLY A 121 -34.47 -6.06 -18.39
C GLY A 121 -33.56 -5.39 -19.42
N SER A 122 -32.28 -5.18 -19.09
CA SER A 122 -31.30 -4.63 -20.02
C SER A 122 -29.90 -5.22 -19.85
N PHE A 123 -29.18 -5.32 -20.97
CA PHE A 123 -27.82 -5.85 -21.02
C PHE A 123 -26.95 -5.11 -22.05
N LEU A 124 -25.65 -5.13 -21.82
CA LEU A 124 -24.63 -4.70 -22.76
C LEU A 124 -24.05 -5.91 -23.50
N LEU A 125 -23.92 -5.79 -24.81
CA LEU A 125 -23.32 -6.79 -25.70
C LEU A 125 -22.05 -6.19 -26.34
N PRO A 126 -20.85 -6.69 -26.02
CA PRO A 126 -19.63 -6.34 -26.73
C PRO A 126 -19.64 -6.96 -28.13
N ILE A 127 -19.29 -6.20 -29.16
CA ILE A 127 -19.13 -6.69 -30.53
C ILE A 127 -17.63 -6.72 -30.85
N PHE A 128 -17.12 -7.94 -31.03
CA PHE A 128 -15.75 -8.18 -31.48
C PHE A 128 -15.69 -8.17 -33.01
N GLN A 129 -14.57 -7.75 -33.57
CA GLN A 129 -14.23 -7.92 -34.99
C GLN A 129 -12.87 -8.60 -35.13
N GLN A 130 -12.72 -9.47 -36.14
CA GLN A 130 -11.46 -10.15 -36.40
C GLN A 130 -10.45 -9.25 -37.12
N ARG A 131 -9.24 -9.15 -36.57
CA ARG A 131 -8.17 -8.27 -37.05
C ARG A 131 -7.44 -8.87 -38.25
N ALA A 132 -7.14 -8.05 -39.25
CA ALA A 132 -6.28 -8.47 -40.36
C ALA A 132 -4.82 -8.66 -39.91
N ASN A 133 -4.15 -9.71 -40.42
CA ASN A 133 -2.71 -9.97 -40.22
C ASN A 133 -2.25 -10.13 -38.74
N CYS A 134 -3.16 -10.53 -37.84
CA CYS A 134 -2.83 -10.82 -36.43
C CYS A 134 -1.97 -12.09 -36.26
N GLN A 135 -1.28 -12.18 -35.12
CA GLN A 135 -0.55 -13.39 -34.68
C GLN A 135 -0.96 -13.82 -33.25
N SER A 136 -1.21 -12.86 -32.37
CA SER A 136 -1.97 -13.01 -31.13
C SER A 136 -3.16 -12.03 -31.14
N ASP A 137 -4.07 -12.17 -30.17
CA ASP A 137 -5.13 -11.18 -29.88
C ASP A 137 -5.92 -10.77 -31.13
N CYS A 138 -6.31 -11.79 -31.90
CA CYS A 138 -6.90 -11.68 -33.24
C CYS A 138 -8.32 -11.11 -33.30
N GLN A 139 -8.94 -10.79 -32.17
CA GLN A 139 -10.25 -10.16 -32.08
C GLN A 139 -10.16 -8.94 -31.18
N GLU A 140 -10.71 -7.81 -31.62
CA GLU A 140 -10.80 -6.58 -30.83
C GLU A 140 -12.25 -6.10 -30.75
N ILE A 141 -12.62 -5.50 -29.61
CA ILE A 141 -13.94 -4.93 -29.35
C ILE A 141 -14.04 -3.61 -30.11
N VAL A 142 -14.87 -3.59 -31.16
CA VAL A 142 -15.08 -2.42 -32.03
C VAL A 142 -16.36 -1.66 -31.74
N GLU A 143 -17.28 -2.24 -30.98
CA GLU A 143 -18.55 -1.60 -30.60
C GLU A 143 -19.10 -2.21 -29.32
N LEU A 144 -19.76 -1.40 -28.50
CA LEU A 144 -20.58 -1.82 -27.36
C LEU A 144 -22.03 -1.46 -27.65
N ARG A 145 -22.95 -2.43 -27.59
CA ARG A 145 -24.39 -2.21 -27.77
C ARG A 145 -25.13 -2.40 -26.45
N VAL A 146 -26.17 -1.62 -26.20
CA VAL A 146 -27.11 -1.84 -25.09
C VAL A 146 -28.45 -2.25 -25.66
N TYR A 147 -28.97 -3.36 -25.16
CA TYR A 147 -30.27 -3.91 -25.51
C TYR A 147 -31.21 -3.81 -24.31
N GLN A 148 -32.46 -3.42 -24.56
CA GLN A 148 -33.53 -3.32 -23.56
C GLN A 148 -34.72 -4.18 -23.97
N ARG A 149 -35.33 -4.85 -23.00
CA ARG A 149 -36.43 -5.78 -23.22
C ARG A 149 -37.65 -5.06 -23.81
N ALA A 150 -38.25 -5.67 -24.83
CA ALA A 150 -39.46 -5.16 -25.44
C ALA A 150 -40.67 -5.35 -24.50
N GLU A 151 -41.30 -4.24 -24.11
CA GLU A 151 -42.51 -4.25 -23.29
C GLU A 151 -43.81 -4.38 -24.11
N ASP A 152 -43.74 -4.44 -25.44
CA ASP A 152 -44.94 -4.57 -26.28
C ASP A 152 -45.66 -5.92 -26.04
N VAL A 153 -46.98 -5.84 -25.81
CA VAL A 153 -47.84 -6.95 -25.38
C VAL A 153 -47.77 -8.18 -26.30
N GLU A 154 -47.51 -7.97 -27.59
CA GLU A 154 -47.30 -9.03 -28.59
C GLU A 154 -46.14 -9.96 -28.22
N TYR A 155 -45.00 -9.39 -27.81
CA TYR A 155 -43.78 -10.13 -27.45
C TYR A 155 -43.78 -10.58 -25.99
N GLN A 156 -44.49 -9.91 -25.09
CA GLN A 156 -44.66 -10.36 -23.69
C GLN A 156 -45.25 -11.78 -23.58
N SER A 157 -46.01 -12.22 -24.60
CA SER A 157 -46.67 -13.53 -24.64
C SER A 157 -45.79 -14.67 -25.17
N GLN A 158 -44.60 -14.37 -25.71
CA GLN A 158 -43.72 -15.35 -26.35
C GLN A 158 -42.74 -16.00 -25.34
N PRO A 159 -42.27 -17.24 -25.60
CA PRO A 159 -41.31 -17.92 -24.72
C PRO A 159 -39.89 -17.36 -24.83
N GLU A 160 -39.53 -16.72 -25.95
CA GLU A 160 -38.27 -16.00 -26.12
C GLU A 160 -38.39 -14.56 -25.62
N LYS A 161 -37.32 -14.05 -24.98
CA LYS A 161 -37.20 -12.62 -24.68
C LYS A 161 -36.75 -11.86 -25.94
N PHE A 162 -37.48 -10.80 -26.27
CA PHE A 162 -37.18 -9.87 -27.36
C PHE A 162 -36.67 -8.54 -26.82
N TYR A 163 -35.79 -7.87 -27.57
CA TYR A 163 -35.11 -6.65 -27.16
C TYR A 163 -35.00 -5.62 -28.30
N TYR A 164 -35.04 -4.33 -27.94
CA TYR A 164 -34.67 -3.22 -28.81
C TYR A 164 -33.22 -2.81 -28.57
N LEU A 165 -32.52 -2.39 -29.63
CA LEU A 165 -31.24 -1.69 -29.52
C LEU A 165 -31.50 -0.28 -28.96
N ALA A 166 -31.06 -0.02 -27.74
CA ALA A 166 -31.30 1.24 -27.03
C ALA A 166 -30.18 2.27 -27.26
N THR A 167 -28.93 1.82 -27.30
CA THR A 167 -27.78 2.65 -27.66
C THR A 167 -26.62 1.81 -28.20
N GLN A 168 -25.69 2.43 -28.92
CA GLN A 168 -24.43 1.83 -29.31
C GLN A 168 -23.28 2.85 -29.18
N LEU A 169 -22.10 2.37 -28.83
CA LEU A 169 -20.87 3.13 -28.73
C LEU A 169 -19.78 2.40 -29.51
N SER A 170 -19.42 2.93 -30.68
CA SER A 170 -18.29 2.43 -31.46
C SER A 170 -16.97 2.75 -30.72
N ILE A 171 -16.06 1.78 -30.66
CA ILE A 171 -14.81 1.82 -29.90
C ILE A 171 -13.65 2.00 -30.86
N THR A 172 -12.79 2.99 -30.59
CA THR A 172 -11.50 3.16 -31.27
C THR A 172 -10.38 2.66 -30.37
N ALA A 173 -9.68 1.63 -30.82
CA ALA A 173 -8.50 1.07 -30.13
C ALA A 173 -7.41 2.14 -29.95
N PRO A 174 -6.86 2.34 -28.73
CA PRO A 174 -5.87 3.37 -28.45
C PRO A 174 -4.51 3.07 -29.09
N ASP A 175 -3.75 4.11 -29.42
CA ASP A 175 -2.42 3.94 -30.01
C ASP A 175 -1.36 3.54 -28.96
N GLU A 176 -0.26 2.90 -29.40
CA GLU A 176 0.85 2.48 -28.55
C GLU A 176 1.54 3.63 -27.81
N SER A 177 1.39 4.86 -28.33
CA SER A 177 1.76 6.10 -27.63
C SER A 177 1.05 6.33 -26.29
N LEU A 178 -0.10 5.69 -26.02
CA LEU A 178 -0.74 5.67 -24.70
C LEU A 178 0.20 5.00 -23.68
N ILE A 179 0.79 3.86 -24.03
CA ILE A 179 1.78 3.15 -23.22
C ILE A 179 3.11 3.94 -23.22
N ASN A 180 3.66 4.21 -24.39
CA ASN A 180 4.97 4.84 -24.55
C ASN A 180 4.87 6.22 -25.21
N ALA A 181 4.87 7.28 -24.38
CA ALA A 181 4.76 8.66 -24.84
C ALA A 181 5.84 9.11 -25.84
N ALA A 182 6.98 8.41 -25.95
CA ALA A 182 8.00 8.69 -26.96
C ALA A 182 7.54 8.38 -28.41
N LEU A 183 6.38 7.73 -28.59
CA LEU A 183 5.79 7.42 -29.90
C LEU A 183 4.72 8.43 -30.35
N LEU A 184 4.36 9.43 -29.53
CA LEU A 184 3.29 10.42 -29.80
C LEU A 184 3.43 11.22 -31.11
N TYR A 185 4.62 11.24 -31.71
CA TYR A 185 4.94 12.01 -32.93
C TYR A 185 5.60 11.14 -34.01
N ARG A 186 5.27 9.84 -34.05
CA ARG A 186 5.92 8.87 -34.93
C ARG A 186 4.87 8.17 -35.83
N ASP A 187 5.13 8.12 -37.13
CA ASP A 187 4.16 7.67 -38.15
C ASP A 187 3.91 6.14 -38.16
N ASP A 188 4.68 5.38 -37.37
CA ASP A 188 4.62 3.92 -37.17
C ASP A 188 3.83 3.51 -35.90
N ASN A 189 3.15 4.46 -35.24
CA ASN A 189 2.39 4.24 -34.00
C ASN A 189 1.29 3.17 -34.19
N ILE A 190 1.34 2.09 -33.41
CA ILE A 190 0.51 0.89 -33.62
C ILE A 190 -0.78 0.96 -32.78
N SER A 191 -1.94 0.66 -33.37
CA SER A 191 -3.21 0.58 -32.63
C SER A 191 -3.31 -0.71 -31.79
N LEU A 192 -3.54 -0.53 -30.49
CA LEU A 192 -3.54 -1.57 -29.46
C LEU A 192 -4.94 -2.15 -29.22
N PRO A 193 -5.15 -3.47 -29.42
CA PRO A 193 -6.49 -4.07 -29.38
C PRO A 193 -7.07 -4.11 -27.96
N LEU A 194 -8.31 -3.66 -27.82
CA LEU A 194 -9.11 -3.84 -26.60
C LEU A 194 -9.87 -5.17 -26.72
N THR A 195 -9.68 -6.08 -25.77
CA THR A 195 -10.11 -7.49 -25.90
C THR A 195 -10.96 -8.01 -24.75
N LYS A 196 -11.08 -7.26 -23.65
CA LYS A 196 -11.83 -7.64 -22.45
C LYS A 196 -12.66 -6.47 -21.93
N ILE A 197 -13.81 -6.77 -21.33
CA ILE A 197 -14.68 -5.79 -20.68
C ILE A 197 -15.35 -6.42 -19.44
N GLN A 198 -15.45 -5.66 -18.35
CA GLN A 198 -15.93 -6.15 -17.05
C GLN A 198 -16.54 -5.00 -16.23
N SER A 199 -17.56 -5.30 -15.42
CA SER A 199 -18.10 -4.37 -14.42
C SER A 199 -17.11 -4.16 -13.27
N LEU A 200 -16.96 -2.90 -12.84
CA LEU A 200 -16.13 -2.48 -11.71
C LEU A 200 -16.87 -2.53 -10.36
N GLY A 201 -18.14 -2.97 -10.35
CA GLY A 201 -19.00 -2.98 -9.17
C GLY A 201 -19.82 -1.70 -8.98
N SER A 202 -20.68 -1.71 -7.96
CA SER A 202 -21.77 -0.75 -7.75
C SER A 202 -21.64 0.13 -6.51
N ASP A 203 -20.54 0.05 -5.75
CA ASP A 203 -20.28 0.83 -4.53
C ASP A 203 -19.92 2.32 -4.81
N VAL A 204 -20.66 2.97 -5.71
CA VAL A 204 -20.44 4.35 -6.17
C VAL A 204 -21.71 5.17 -5.93
N VAL A 205 -21.56 6.43 -5.50
CA VAL A 205 -22.71 7.27 -5.10
C VAL A 205 -23.62 7.65 -6.29
N SER A 206 -23.10 7.62 -7.52
CA SER A 206 -23.87 7.92 -8.74
C SER A 206 -24.49 6.64 -9.33
N PRO A 207 -25.82 6.59 -9.54
CA PRO A 207 -26.51 5.38 -10.01
C PRO A 207 -26.26 5.10 -11.49
N GLY A 208 -25.63 3.96 -11.77
CA GLY A 208 -25.37 3.45 -13.12
C GLY A 208 -24.35 2.32 -13.09
N VAL A 209 -23.91 1.86 -14.27
CA VAL A 209 -22.96 0.75 -14.38
C VAL A 209 -21.61 1.25 -14.89
N TRP A 210 -20.56 0.96 -14.13
CA TRP A 210 -19.18 1.33 -14.45
C TRP A 210 -18.43 0.12 -14.99
N LEU A 211 -17.79 0.27 -16.15
CA LEU A 211 -17.16 -0.81 -16.89
C LEU A 211 -15.70 -0.44 -17.20
N ALA A 212 -14.77 -1.34 -16.95
CA ALA A 212 -13.44 -1.27 -17.54
C ALA A 212 -13.45 -2.03 -18.86
N LEU A 213 -12.97 -1.39 -19.92
CA LEU A 213 -12.73 -1.98 -21.25
C LEU A 213 -11.22 -1.92 -21.51
N TRP A 214 -10.56 -3.06 -21.73
CA TRP A 214 -9.09 -3.10 -21.76
C TRP A 214 -8.49 -4.12 -22.73
N GLY A 215 -7.22 -3.87 -23.06
CA GLY A 215 -6.29 -4.82 -23.65
C GLY A 215 -5.08 -5.01 -22.74
N GLN A 216 -4.16 -5.91 -23.12
CA GLN A 216 -2.88 -6.11 -22.45
C GLN A 216 -1.74 -6.13 -23.48
N ARG A 217 -0.56 -5.63 -23.09
CA ARG A 217 0.65 -5.58 -23.92
C ARG A 217 1.81 -6.13 -23.10
N GLN A 218 2.41 -7.22 -23.57
CA GLN A 218 3.62 -7.76 -22.96
C GLN A 218 4.80 -6.82 -23.26
N GLN A 219 5.49 -6.36 -22.23
CA GLN A 219 6.72 -5.59 -22.33
C GLN A 219 7.73 -6.12 -21.31
N GLU A 220 8.84 -6.67 -21.81
CA GLU A 220 9.91 -7.30 -21.01
C GLU A 220 9.38 -8.42 -20.10
N THR A 221 9.18 -8.15 -18.81
CA THR A 221 8.64 -9.11 -17.82
C THR A 221 7.17 -8.87 -17.46
N ASN A 222 6.60 -7.71 -17.82
CA ASN A 222 5.31 -7.24 -17.31
C ASN A 222 4.23 -7.14 -18.40
N ALA A 223 2.99 -7.42 -18.00
CA ALA A 223 1.80 -7.38 -18.86
C ALA A 223 1.03 -6.07 -18.65
N ILE A 224 1.46 -4.99 -19.31
CA ILE A 224 0.85 -3.66 -19.18
C ILE A 224 -0.61 -3.71 -19.62
N ALA A 225 -1.53 -3.37 -18.72
CA ALA A 225 -2.96 -3.22 -19.05
C ALA A 225 -3.25 -1.77 -19.47
N TYR A 226 -4.19 -1.58 -20.39
CA TYR A 226 -4.58 -0.26 -20.90
C TYR A 226 -6.00 -0.30 -21.46
N GLY A 227 -6.66 0.86 -21.50
CA GLY A 227 -7.95 1.00 -22.18
C GLY A 227 -8.76 2.18 -21.68
N TYR A 228 -10.07 1.96 -21.51
CA TYR A 228 -11.03 3.00 -21.18
C TYR A 228 -11.90 2.63 -19.96
N ILE A 229 -12.38 3.67 -19.28
CA ILE A 229 -13.54 3.60 -18.38
C ILE A 229 -14.78 3.98 -19.18
N ILE A 230 -15.76 3.08 -19.22
CA ILE A 230 -17.07 3.30 -19.82
C ILE A 230 -18.11 3.37 -18.69
N TYR A 231 -19.10 4.25 -18.83
CA TYR A 231 -20.23 4.38 -17.91
C TYR A 231 -21.54 4.27 -18.67
N TYR A 232 -22.46 3.44 -18.17
CA TYR A 232 -23.85 3.39 -18.61
C TYR A 232 -24.73 4.23 -17.68
N ASN A 233 -25.44 5.20 -18.25
CA ASN A 233 -26.39 6.03 -17.52
C ASN A 233 -27.82 5.44 -17.66
N PRO A 234 -28.41 4.85 -16.61
CA PRO A 234 -29.75 4.25 -16.70
C PRO A 234 -30.87 5.28 -16.92
N GLN A 235 -30.69 6.53 -16.48
CA GLN A 235 -31.68 7.61 -16.64
C GLN A 235 -31.72 8.22 -18.05
N ARG A 236 -30.65 7.99 -18.83
CA ARG A 236 -30.46 8.51 -20.20
C ARG A 236 -30.30 7.40 -21.23
N GLN A 237 -30.15 6.15 -20.77
CA GLN A 237 -30.00 4.94 -21.57
C GLN A 237 -28.84 5.00 -22.57
N ASN A 238 -27.79 5.78 -22.25
CA ASN A 238 -26.62 5.98 -23.10
C ASN A 238 -25.31 5.49 -22.46
N LEU A 239 -24.35 5.13 -23.31
CA LEU A 239 -22.96 4.83 -22.92
C LEU A 239 -22.08 6.06 -23.08
N LEU A 240 -21.15 6.27 -22.14
CA LEU A 240 -20.16 7.34 -22.15
C LEU A 240 -18.76 6.76 -21.95
N GLN A 241 -17.82 7.06 -22.85
CA GLN A 241 -16.39 6.84 -22.63
C GLN A 241 -15.82 8.04 -21.87
N LEU A 242 -15.32 7.83 -20.64
CA LEU A 242 -15.00 8.91 -19.70
C LEU A 242 -13.50 9.16 -19.52
N LEU A 243 -12.68 8.12 -19.52
CA LEU A 243 -11.26 8.21 -19.18
C LEU A 243 -10.44 7.14 -19.91
N SER A 244 -9.29 7.51 -20.48
CA SER A 244 -8.26 6.57 -20.93
C SER A 244 -7.26 6.29 -19.82
N TRP A 245 -6.83 5.04 -19.68
CA TRP A 245 -5.95 4.61 -18.60
C TRP A 245 -4.92 3.56 -19.04
N LYS A 246 -3.88 3.40 -18.21
CA LYS A 246 -2.92 2.29 -18.24
C LYS A 246 -2.47 1.92 -16.84
N ASN A 247 -2.01 0.68 -16.67
CA ASN A 247 -1.42 0.15 -15.45
C ASN A 247 -0.22 -0.74 -15.85
N PRO A 248 1.03 -0.38 -15.49
CA PRO A 248 2.23 -1.15 -15.84
C PRO A 248 2.22 -2.59 -15.30
N ASN A 249 1.56 -2.80 -14.16
CA ASN A 249 1.52 -4.08 -13.42
C ASN A 249 0.30 -4.93 -13.81
N GLY A 250 -0.42 -4.56 -14.87
CA GLY A 250 -1.52 -5.33 -15.44
C GLY A 250 -2.83 -5.35 -14.65
N GLN A 251 -2.90 -4.66 -13.51
CA GLN A 251 -4.10 -4.61 -12.68
C GLN A 251 -5.15 -3.66 -13.26
N LEU A 252 -6.42 -3.87 -12.90
CA LEU A 252 -7.53 -2.99 -13.30
C LEU A 252 -7.67 -1.80 -12.36
N PRO A 253 -8.20 -0.66 -12.84
CA PRO A 253 -8.74 0.41 -12.00
C PRO A 253 -9.77 -0.13 -11.00
N LYS A 254 -9.79 0.42 -9.78
CA LYS A 254 -10.67 -0.03 -8.69
C LYS A 254 -11.41 1.14 -8.02
N TRP A 255 -12.60 0.86 -7.50
CA TRP A 255 -13.33 1.78 -6.63
C TRP A 255 -12.89 1.59 -5.17
N GLU A 256 -12.33 2.63 -4.57
CA GLU A 256 -11.81 2.62 -3.20
C GLU A 256 -12.13 3.95 -2.51
N GLN A 257 -12.44 3.92 -1.21
CA GLN A 257 -12.67 5.15 -0.46
C GLN A 257 -11.31 5.78 -0.08
N VAL A 258 -10.88 6.77 -0.86
CA VAL A 258 -9.64 7.52 -0.58
C VAL A 258 -9.94 8.73 0.29
N THR A 259 -11.05 9.44 0.05
CA THR A 259 -11.42 10.61 0.90
C THR A 259 -12.41 10.25 2.00
N GLY A 260 -12.45 11.07 3.06
CA GLY A 260 -13.39 10.90 4.18
C GLY A 260 -14.88 11.09 3.84
N GLY A 261 -15.25 11.33 2.58
CA GLY A 261 -16.61 11.69 2.16
C GLY A 261 -17.61 10.53 2.06
N GLY A 262 -17.19 9.27 2.23
CA GLY A 262 -18.06 8.08 2.13
C GLY A 262 -18.38 7.64 0.69
N ALA A 263 -18.09 8.47 -0.31
CA ALA A 263 -18.02 8.04 -1.70
C ALA A 263 -16.72 7.24 -1.95
N LYS A 264 -16.75 6.28 -2.87
CA LYS A 264 -15.52 5.69 -3.43
C LYS A 264 -15.03 6.52 -4.60
N GLU A 265 -13.73 6.72 -4.67
CA GLU A 265 -13.01 7.26 -5.81
C GLU A 265 -12.49 6.15 -6.73
N LEU A 266 -12.29 6.47 -8.01
CA LEU A 266 -11.62 5.56 -8.93
C LEU A 266 -10.10 5.71 -8.78
N VAL A 267 -9.44 4.66 -8.31
CA VAL A 267 -7.98 4.59 -8.14
C VAL A 267 -7.36 3.82 -9.29
N ILE A 268 -6.35 4.42 -9.92
CA ILE A 268 -5.53 3.82 -10.97
C ILE A 268 -4.10 3.79 -10.47
N ASP A 269 -3.59 2.59 -10.21
CA ASP A 269 -2.19 2.38 -9.86
C ASP A 269 -1.32 2.37 -11.12
N GLN A 270 -0.29 3.22 -11.14
CA GLN A 270 0.71 3.33 -12.20
C GLN A 270 2.13 3.18 -11.64
N THR A 271 2.26 2.69 -10.41
CA THR A 271 3.54 2.45 -9.72
C THR A 271 4.44 1.55 -10.54
N VAL A 272 5.72 1.93 -10.65
CA VAL A 272 6.77 1.14 -11.32
C VAL A 272 7.91 0.96 -10.33
N ASP A 273 8.31 -0.28 -10.10
CA ASP A 273 9.30 -0.66 -9.08
C ASP A 273 8.92 -0.08 -7.70
N LEU A 274 9.82 0.72 -7.10
CA LEU A 274 9.59 1.43 -5.84
C LEU A 274 8.99 2.84 -6.01
N GLU A 275 8.67 3.28 -7.22
CA GLU A 275 8.26 4.67 -7.51
C GLU A 275 6.73 4.78 -7.64
N PRO A 276 6.01 5.21 -6.57
CA PRO A 276 4.56 5.16 -6.52
C PRO A 276 3.90 6.23 -7.39
N GLN A 277 2.89 5.84 -8.17
CA GLN A 277 2.13 6.74 -9.04
C GLN A 277 0.65 6.36 -9.01
N LEU A 278 -0.05 6.78 -7.96
CA LEU A 278 -1.48 6.49 -7.78
C LEU A 278 -2.32 7.69 -8.25
N THR A 279 -3.09 7.52 -9.32
CA THR A 279 -4.00 8.57 -9.79
C THR A 279 -5.40 8.31 -9.27
N VAL A 280 -6.01 9.31 -8.62
CA VAL A 280 -7.32 9.19 -7.97
C VAL A 280 -8.30 10.16 -8.62
N TYR A 281 -9.46 9.65 -9.05
CA TYR A 281 -10.51 10.41 -9.72
C TYR A 281 -11.80 10.43 -8.89
N GLN A 282 -12.32 11.64 -8.66
CA GLN A 282 -13.65 11.85 -8.09
C GLN A 282 -14.71 11.90 -9.18
N VAL A 283 -15.86 11.28 -8.90
CA VAL A 283 -17.06 11.41 -9.71
C VAL A 283 -17.66 12.81 -9.48
N GLN A 284 -17.88 13.56 -10.55
CA GLN A 284 -18.52 14.88 -10.50
C GLN A 284 -19.69 14.93 -11.48
N GLU A 285 -20.82 15.48 -11.04
CA GLU A 285 -21.93 15.83 -11.93
C GLU A 285 -21.57 17.05 -12.78
N THR A 286 -22.10 17.11 -14.00
CA THR A 286 -21.91 18.26 -14.91
C THR A 286 -23.24 18.79 -15.42
N ASN A 287 -23.26 20.07 -15.78
CA ASN A 287 -24.44 20.73 -16.37
C ASN A 287 -24.70 20.33 -17.84
N PHE A 288 -23.91 19.42 -18.44
CA PHE A 288 -24.08 19.00 -19.83
C PHE A 288 -25.07 17.83 -19.94
N TYR A 289 -26.23 18.07 -20.54
CA TYR A 289 -27.35 17.12 -20.63
C TYR A 289 -26.98 15.72 -21.16
N LEU A 290 -26.05 15.63 -22.13
CA LEU A 290 -25.60 14.38 -22.74
C LEU A 290 -24.50 13.68 -21.92
N ASN A 291 -23.65 14.46 -21.24
CA ASN A 291 -22.52 13.99 -20.44
C ASN A 291 -22.68 14.49 -18.99
N PRO A 292 -23.72 14.06 -18.25
CA PRO A 292 -24.05 14.61 -16.93
C PRO A 292 -23.06 14.21 -15.83
N ILE A 293 -22.00 13.49 -16.16
CA ILE A 293 -21.01 12.93 -15.23
C ILE A 293 -19.61 13.03 -15.83
N GLN A 294 -18.59 13.26 -15.00
CA GLN A 294 -17.18 13.24 -15.37
C GLN A 294 -16.32 12.62 -14.26
N LEU A 295 -15.12 12.14 -14.63
CA LEU A 295 -14.08 11.72 -13.70
C LEU A 295 -13.03 12.84 -13.59
N ALA A 296 -12.91 13.46 -12.42
CA ALA A 296 -11.99 14.57 -12.18
C ALA A 296 -10.78 14.12 -11.33
N GLU A 297 -9.56 14.29 -11.88
CA GLU A 297 -8.30 14.03 -11.17
C GLU A 297 -8.22 14.91 -9.90
N ILE A 298 -7.96 14.31 -8.73
CA ILE A 298 -7.56 15.06 -7.53
C ILE A 298 -6.10 15.53 -7.74
N SER A 299 -5.93 16.54 -8.59
CA SER A 299 -4.62 16.93 -9.09
C SER A 299 -3.84 17.76 -8.07
N LEU A 300 -2.61 17.35 -7.76
CA LEU A 300 -1.68 18.13 -6.92
C LEU A 300 -1.04 19.32 -7.67
N LYS A 301 -1.31 19.46 -8.98
CA LYS A 301 -0.65 20.43 -9.88
C LYS A 301 -0.94 21.89 -9.48
N SER A 302 -2.13 22.16 -8.94
CA SER A 302 -2.60 23.47 -8.48
C SER A 302 -3.02 23.37 -7.00
N PRO A 303 -2.59 24.27 -6.11
CA PRO A 303 -2.97 24.21 -4.70
C PRO A 303 -4.46 24.51 -4.51
N ALA A 304 -5.16 23.67 -3.73
CA ALA A 304 -6.55 23.92 -3.35
C ALA A 304 -6.71 24.80 -2.09
N PHE A 305 -5.60 25.30 -1.53
CA PHE A 305 -5.56 26.18 -0.36
C PHE A 305 -4.43 27.21 -0.48
N GLU A 306 -4.71 28.46 -0.13
CA GLU A 306 -3.76 29.59 -0.25
C GLU A 306 -2.91 29.76 1.03
N ASP A 307 -2.11 28.74 1.34
CA ASP A 307 -1.04 28.82 2.35
C ASP A 307 0.33 28.45 1.72
N SER A 308 1.40 29.08 2.21
CA SER A 308 2.76 28.83 1.70
C SER A 308 3.32 27.48 2.13
N GLY A 309 3.10 27.06 3.39
CA GLY A 309 3.54 25.74 3.85
C GLY A 309 2.80 24.61 3.13
N TYR A 310 1.51 24.82 2.83
CA TYR A 310 0.70 23.93 2.01
C TYR A 310 1.25 23.81 0.58
N GLN A 311 1.60 24.93 -0.06
CA GLN A 311 2.19 24.95 -1.39
C GLN A 311 3.58 24.28 -1.44
N ASP A 312 4.41 24.50 -0.42
CA ASP A 312 5.72 23.85 -0.29
C ASP A 312 5.60 22.34 0.03
N ALA A 313 4.60 21.92 0.81
CA ALA A 313 4.29 20.50 1.02
C ALA A 313 3.82 19.82 -0.27
N LEU A 314 2.96 20.46 -1.06
CA LEU A 314 2.60 19.97 -2.41
C LEU A 314 3.83 19.91 -3.35
N LEU A 315 4.77 20.86 -3.23
CA LEU A 315 5.99 20.87 -4.02
C LEU A 315 6.88 19.65 -3.72
N ILE A 316 7.11 19.29 -2.45
CA ILE A 316 7.90 18.09 -2.11
C ILE A 316 7.15 16.79 -2.41
N ALA A 317 5.82 16.72 -2.20
CA ALA A 317 5.00 15.58 -2.61
C ALA A 317 5.13 15.29 -4.11
N ARG A 318 5.02 16.33 -4.95
CA ARG A 318 5.15 16.24 -6.42
C ARG A 318 6.54 15.86 -6.92
N ASN A 319 7.57 15.93 -6.08
CA ASN A 319 8.90 15.42 -6.38
C ASN A 319 9.11 14.01 -5.80
N GLY A 320 8.06 13.37 -5.27
CA GLY A 320 8.09 11.99 -4.77
C GLY A 320 8.57 11.84 -3.33
N LEU A 321 8.37 12.86 -2.47
CA LEU A 321 8.63 12.81 -1.03
C LEU A 321 7.32 12.82 -0.23
N TRP A 322 6.60 11.70 -0.30
CA TRP A 322 5.20 11.61 0.10
C TRP A 322 4.99 11.68 1.62
N THR A 323 5.75 10.92 2.40
CA THR A 323 5.62 10.91 3.88
C THR A 323 6.02 12.25 4.53
N PRO A 324 7.15 12.90 4.18
CA PRO A 324 7.49 14.22 4.73
C PRO A 324 6.46 15.30 4.35
N ALA A 325 5.85 15.20 3.17
CA ALA A 325 4.74 16.08 2.78
C ALA A 325 3.50 15.82 3.64
N PHE A 326 3.11 14.55 3.84
CA PHE A 326 1.95 14.18 4.64
C PHE A 326 2.09 14.63 6.10
N GLU A 327 3.24 14.40 6.73
CA GLU A 327 3.52 14.81 8.11
C GLU A 327 3.43 16.34 8.29
N TRP A 328 3.90 17.11 7.31
CA TRP A 328 3.77 18.57 7.32
C TRP A 328 2.33 19.04 7.09
N LEU A 329 1.61 18.41 6.16
CA LEU A 329 0.19 18.69 5.91
C LEU A 329 -0.68 18.40 7.15
N GLN A 330 -0.39 17.34 7.91
CA GLN A 330 -1.04 17.09 9.20
C GLN A 330 -0.79 18.20 10.23
N PHE A 331 0.38 18.84 10.22
CA PHE A 331 0.67 19.97 11.10
C PHE A 331 -0.15 21.21 10.68
N ILE A 332 -0.18 21.52 9.38
CA ILE A 332 -0.96 22.64 8.82
C ILE A 332 -2.47 22.45 9.12
N GLN A 333 -3.03 21.26 8.90
CA GLN A 333 -4.41 20.94 9.27
C GLN A 333 -4.73 21.21 10.75
N LYS A 334 -3.80 20.86 11.67
CA LYS A 334 -3.95 21.11 13.11
C LYS A 334 -3.87 22.60 13.48
N GLN A 335 -3.21 23.43 12.67
CA GLN A 335 -3.15 24.88 12.86
C GLN A 335 -4.44 25.59 12.42
N HIS A 336 -5.11 25.12 11.36
CA HIS A 336 -6.27 25.81 10.77
C HIS A 336 -7.65 25.42 11.34
N GLN A 337 -7.73 24.39 12.20
CA GLN A 337 -8.85 24.06 13.13
C GLN A 337 -10.31 24.14 12.62
N GLY A 338 -10.55 24.10 11.30
CA GLY A 338 -11.89 24.12 10.71
C GLY A 338 -11.94 24.80 9.33
N ASP A 339 -11.09 25.80 9.09
CA ASP A 339 -11.08 26.58 7.83
C ASP A 339 -10.31 25.86 6.69
N PHE A 340 -10.29 24.53 6.68
CA PHE A 340 -9.55 23.73 5.69
C PHE A 340 -10.48 23.24 4.55
N PRO A 341 -10.27 23.65 3.28
CA PRO A 341 -11.18 23.32 2.19
C PRO A 341 -11.27 21.81 1.91
N ALA A 342 -12.45 21.30 1.56
CA ALA A 342 -12.64 19.90 1.20
C ALA A 342 -11.77 19.44 0.00
N ALA A 343 -11.51 20.33 -0.96
CA ALA A 343 -10.58 20.06 -2.06
C ALA A 343 -9.12 19.98 -1.60
N ALA A 344 -8.74 20.72 -0.54
CA ALA A 344 -7.42 20.61 0.08
C ALA A 344 -7.30 19.31 0.90
N GLN A 345 -8.35 18.93 1.62
CA GLN A 345 -8.45 17.62 2.28
C GLN A 345 -8.26 16.48 1.27
N ALA A 346 -8.92 16.53 0.11
CA ALA A 346 -8.75 15.52 -0.95
C ALA A 346 -7.29 15.43 -1.44
N GLN A 347 -6.59 16.56 -1.64
CA GLN A 347 -5.17 16.57 -1.98
C GLN A 347 -4.29 15.97 -0.86
N VAL A 348 -4.60 16.21 0.42
CA VAL A 348 -3.93 15.57 1.55
C VAL A 348 -4.19 14.05 1.58
N ASP A 349 -5.41 13.61 1.29
CA ASP A 349 -5.76 12.18 1.27
C ASP A 349 -5.09 11.40 0.13
N VAL A 350 -4.85 12.03 -1.02
CA VAL A 350 -4.01 11.44 -2.09
C VAL A 350 -2.54 11.35 -1.67
N ILE A 351 -2.01 12.36 -0.99
CA ILE A 351 -0.63 12.35 -0.47
C ILE A 351 -0.47 11.31 0.65
N ARG A 352 -1.49 11.16 1.52
CA ARG A 352 -1.60 10.09 2.52
C ARG A 352 -1.53 8.71 1.87
N LEU A 353 -2.27 8.48 0.79
CA LEU A 353 -2.29 7.19 0.09
C LEU A 353 -0.89 6.82 -0.45
N HIS A 354 -0.18 7.76 -1.07
CA HIS A 354 1.19 7.54 -1.52
C HIS A 354 2.16 7.35 -0.34
N SER A 355 2.02 8.14 0.73
CA SER A 355 2.81 8.02 1.96
C SER A 355 2.66 6.64 2.60
N GLN A 356 1.45 6.07 2.61
CA GLN A 356 1.22 4.71 3.11
C GLN A 356 1.95 3.64 2.27
N LEU A 357 2.03 3.83 0.95
CA LEU A 357 2.77 2.95 0.05
C LEU A 357 4.30 3.09 0.21
N THR A 358 4.85 4.31 0.21
CA THR A 358 6.30 4.50 0.44
C THR A 358 6.75 4.06 1.81
N LYS A 359 5.92 4.30 2.84
CA LYS A 359 6.19 3.85 4.20
C LYS A 359 6.26 2.34 4.29
N ALA A 360 5.29 1.63 3.70
CA ALA A 360 5.31 0.17 3.62
C ALA A 360 6.56 -0.34 2.86
N GLN A 361 6.93 0.29 1.73
CA GLN A 361 8.14 -0.05 0.98
C GLN A 361 9.43 0.16 1.80
N ALA A 362 9.52 1.25 2.58
CA ALA A 362 10.66 1.55 3.44
C ALA A 362 10.66 0.83 4.79
N ASP A 363 9.61 0.07 5.12
CA ASP A 363 9.54 -0.82 6.29
C ASP A 363 9.73 -2.31 5.92
N ILE A 364 10.03 -2.61 4.64
CA ILE A 364 10.48 -3.94 4.19
C ILE A 364 11.96 -4.15 4.54
N SER A 365 12.30 -5.37 4.97
CA SER A 365 13.69 -5.83 5.10
C SER A 365 14.22 -6.24 3.72
N TRP A 366 14.87 -5.30 3.04
CA TRP A 366 15.46 -5.51 1.71
C TRP A 366 16.72 -6.39 1.75
N ALA A 367 16.90 -7.24 0.74
CA ALA A 367 18.08 -8.09 0.61
C ALA A 367 19.30 -7.35 0.02
N SER A 368 19.07 -6.25 -0.70
CA SER A 368 20.09 -5.37 -1.25
C SER A 368 20.17 -4.06 -0.45
N PRO A 369 21.38 -3.62 -0.02
CA PRO A 369 21.59 -2.30 0.56
C PRO A 369 21.18 -1.14 -0.37
N SER A 370 21.34 -1.28 -1.69
CA SER A 370 20.91 -0.25 -2.64
C SER A 370 19.40 -0.18 -2.83
N GLU A 371 18.67 -1.32 -2.83
CA GLU A 371 17.20 -1.34 -2.76
C GLU A 371 16.69 -0.71 -1.46
N GLN A 372 17.31 -1.05 -0.32
CA GLN A 372 16.98 -0.47 0.99
C GLN A 372 17.13 1.05 0.99
N VAL A 373 18.28 1.55 0.50
CA VAL A 373 18.54 2.98 0.37
C VAL A 373 17.55 3.64 -0.58
N LEU A 374 17.20 3.01 -1.70
CA LEU A 374 16.21 3.57 -2.62
C LEU A 374 14.83 3.72 -1.96
N ALA A 375 14.35 2.70 -1.24
CA ALA A 375 13.08 2.77 -0.50
C ALA A 375 13.11 3.84 0.60
N GLU A 376 14.16 3.87 1.42
CA GLU A 376 14.35 4.86 2.50
C GLU A 376 14.45 6.30 1.95
N LEU A 377 15.10 6.52 0.79
CA LEU A 377 15.15 7.83 0.12
C LEU A 377 13.82 8.24 -0.52
N ILE A 378 13.03 7.28 -1.03
CA ILE A 378 11.70 7.53 -1.60
C ILE A 378 10.69 7.91 -0.49
N ASP A 379 10.75 7.27 0.69
CA ASP A 379 9.96 7.69 1.86
C ASP A 379 10.54 8.94 2.58
N GLY A 380 11.69 9.46 2.13
CA GLY A 380 12.30 10.69 2.66
C GLY A 380 12.96 10.53 4.04
N ARG A 381 13.39 9.32 4.38
CA ARG A 381 14.04 8.91 5.62
C ARG A 381 15.57 8.99 5.54
N TRP A 382 16.07 10.13 5.06
CA TRP A 382 17.47 10.38 4.69
C TRP A 382 18.54 9.86 5.67
N ALA A 383 18.30 9.99 6.98
CA ALA A 383 19.22 9.52 8.02
C ALA A 383 19.32 7.98 8.11
N LYS A 384 18.20 7.24 7.92
CA LYS A 384 18.24 5.77 7.87
C LYS A 384 18.96 5.28 6.62
N ALA A 385 18.66 5.86 5.46
CA ALA A 385 19.41 5.58 4.24
C ALA A 385 20.92 5.80 4.43
N LEU A 386 21.30 6.87 5.15
CA LEU A 386 22.71 7.20 5.41
C LEU A 386 23.38 6.16 6.32
N GLN A 387 22.68 5.65 7.34
CA GLN A 387 23.17 4.54 8.17
C GLN A 387 23.46 3.28 7.34
N VAL A 388 22.62 2.95 6.35
CA VAL A 388 22.85 1.81 5.44
C VAL A 388 24.06 2.05 4.52
N PHE A 389 24.31 3.29 4.09
CA PHE A 389 25.51 3.66 3.34
C PHE A 389 26.79 3.56 4.18
N GLU A 390 26.77 4.07 5.42
CA GLU A 390 27.92 4.09 6.32
C GLU A 390 28.26 2.72 6.92
N ALA A 391 27.32 1.77 6.93
CA ALA A 391 27.48 0.46 7.56
C ALA A 391 28.60 -0.41 6.95
N SER A 392 28.91 -0.27 5.64
CA SER A 392 30.04 -0.97 5.03
C SER A 392 30.52 -0.33 3.72
N LEU A 393 31.79 -0.51 3.38
CA LEU A 393 32.33 -0.08 2.07
C LEU A 393 31.64 -0.82 0.90
N GLN A 394 31.22 -2.07 1.10
CA GLN A 394 30.51 -2.84 0.07
C GLN A 394 29.13 -2.24 -0.22
N ASN A 395 28.43 -1.77 0.82
CA ASN A 395 27.17 -1.03 0.69
C ASN A 395 27.43 0.27 -0.08
N ALA A 396 28.46 1.03 0.32
CA ALA A 396 28.82 2.30 -0.32
C ALA A 396 29.13 2.15 -1.82
N GLU A 397 29.81 1.08 -2.25
CA GLU A 397 30.08 0.78 -3.66
C GLU A 397 28.83 0.36 -4.46
N GLU A 398 27.92 -0.41 -3.86
CA GLU A 398 26.64 -0.79 -4.47
C GLU A 398 25.73 0.44 -4.62
N ILE A 399 25.60 1.23 -3.57
CA ILE A 399 24.84 2.49 -3.56
C ILE A 399 25.44 3.50 -4.53
N ALA A 400 26.78 3.62 -4.62
CA ALA A 400 27.43 4.47 -5.63
C ALA A 400 27.03 4.10 -7.06
N SER A 401 26.83 2.80 -7.33
CA SER A 401 26.37 2.30 -8.62
C SER A 401 24.92 2.69 -8.89
N LEU A 402 24.04 2.61 -7.88
CA LEU A 402 22.65 3.10 -7.97
C LEU A 402 22.57 4.62 -8.17
N LEU A 403 23.29 5.42 -7.38
CA LEU A 403 23.29 6.89 -7.51
C LEU A 403 23.78 7.37 -8.89
N LYS A 404 24.70 6.60 -9.49
CA LYS A 404 25.22 6.84 -10.85
C LYS A 404 24.26 6.39 -11.96
N ALA A 405 23.35 5.45 -11.66
CA ALA A 405 22.32 4.97 -12.59
C ALA A 405 21.02 5.78 -12.54
N ASP A 406 20.72 6.48 -11.44
CA ASP A 406 19.54 7.36 -11.33
C ASP A 406 19.51 8.43 -12.45
N THR A 407 18.37 8.55 -13.11
CA THR A 407 18.11 9.50 -14.20
C THR A 407 17.81 10.92 -13.72
N GLY A 408 17.97 11.18 -12.41
CA GLY A 408 17.77 12.47 -11.76
C GLY A 408 16.54 12.53 -10.84
N ARG A 409 15.87 11.40 -10.57
CA ARG A 409 14.71 11.36 -9.66
C ARG A 409 15.14 11.65 -8.22
N LEU A 410 16.27 11.08 -7.78
CA LEU A 410 16.83 11.34 -6.45
C LEU A 410 17.37 12.78 -6.33
N TRP A 411 17.94 13.32 -7.42
CA TRP A 411 18.37 14.72 -7.46
C TRP A 411 17.19 15.70 -7.34
N ASN A 412 16.09 15.45 -8.03
CA ASN A 412 14.90 16.30 -7.94
C ASN A 412 14.28 16.27 -6.53
N ARG A 413 14.28 15.11 -5.86
CA ARG A 413 13.89 14.97 -4.46
C ARG A 413 14.74 15.86 -3.53
N THR A 414 16.07 15.75 -3.61
CA THR A 414 16.96 16.54 -2.72
C THR A 414 16.87 18.04 -2.98
N VAL A 415 16.75 18.47 -4.24
CA VAL A 415 16.56 19.88 -4.60
C VAL A 415 15.21 20.41 -4.09
N ALA A 416 14.13 19.63 -4.17
CA ALA A 416 12.83 20.05 -3.63
C ALA A 416 12.88 20.17 -2.10
N ALA A 417 13.47 19.20 -1.41
CA ALA A 417 13.62 19.21 0.05
C ALA A 417 14.51 20.37 0.54
N LEU A 418 15.64 20.65 -0.11
CA LEU A 418 16.54 21.76 0.23
C LEU A 418 15.96 23.13 -0.14
N ARG A 419 15.05 23.22 -1.12
CA ARG A 419 14.32 24.46 -1.40
C ARG A 419 13.36 24.83 -0.28
N VAL A 420 12.77 23.83 0.38
CA VAL A 420 11.87 24.01 1.54
C VAL A 420 12.66 24.23 2.83
N ASN A 421 13.67 23.39 3.09
CA ASN A 421 14.52 23.49 4.27
C ASN A 421 16.01 23.37 3.86
N PRO A 422 16.69 24.51 3.59
CA PRO A 422 18.07 24.51 3.12
C PRO A 422 19.09 23.94 4.11
N THR A 423 18.78 23.89 5.41
CA THR A 423 19.72 23.53 6.48
C THR A 423 19.64 22.06 6.90
N ARG A 424 18.79 21.25 6.25
CA ARG A 424 18.63 19.82 6.56
C ARG A 424 19.85 19.00 6.12
N GLN A 425 20.78 18.82 7.06
CA GLN A 425 22.10 18.21 6.87
C GLN A 425 22.06 16.87 6.12
N ASP A 426 21.20 15.91 6.49
CA ASP A 426 21.09 14.62 5.79
C ASP A 426 20.84 14.77 4.27
N VAL A 427 20.06 15.78 3.88
CA VAL A 427 19.73 16.05 2.47
C VAL A 427 20.90 16.76 1.77
N GLN A 428 21.68 17.58 2.49
CA GLN A 428 22.95 18.11 1.98
C GLN A 428 23.97 16.98 1.74
N VAL A 429 24.02 15.97 2.62
CA VAL A 429 24.83 14.75 2.44
C VAL A 429 24.40 14.03 1.15
N TRP A 430 23.13 13.63 1.06
CA TRP A 430 22.63 12.87 -0.09
C TRP A 430 22.74 13.61 -1.43
N ALA A 431 22.45 14.91 -1.46
CA ALA A 431 22.70 15.74 -2.64
C ALA A 431 24.18 15.76 -3.05
N THR A 432 25.10 15.80 -2.08
CA THR A 432 26.55 15.74 -2.34
C THR A 432 26.97 14.37 -2.87
N LEU A 433 26.46 13.26 -2.29
CA LEU A 433 26.76 11.90 -2.75
C LEU A 433 26.24 11.65 -4.17
N ILE A 434 24.99 12.04 -4.47
CA ILE A 434 24.41 11.99 -5.83
C ILE A 434 25.29 12.78 -6.82
N LEU A 435 25.65 14.02 -6.47
CA LEU A 435 26.44 14.89 -7.34
C LEU A 435 27.88 14.38 -7.54
N ALA A 436 28.46 13.73 -6.54
CA ALA A 436 29.78 13.10 -6.64
C ALA A 436 29.74 11.86 -7.55
N ALA A 437 28.78 10.95 -7.36
CA ALA A 437 28.61 9.74 -8.17
C ALA A 437 28.33 10.06 -9.65
N GLN A 438 27.49 11.08 -9.91
CA GLN A 438 27.08 11.46 -11.27
C GLN A 438 28.04 12.43 -11.97
N ARG A 439 28.68 13.36 -11.24
CA ARG A 439 29.41 14.50 -11.85
C ARG A 439 30.80 14.79 -11.30
N GLY A 440 31.29 13.97 -10.36
CA GLY A 440 32.65 14.04 -9.82
C GLY A 440 32.80 14.86 -8.54
N GLU A 441 33.77 14.44 -7.73
CA GLU A 441 34.02 14.93 -6.37
C GLU A 441 34.27 16.45 -6.27
N GLU A 442 34.94 17.04 -7.26
CA GLU A 442 35.21 18.49 -7.31
C GLU A 442 33.92 19.32 -7.36
N ARG A 443 32.93 18.86 -8.14
CA ARG A 443 31.62 19.54 -8.27
C ARG A 443 30.78 19.35 -7.02
N ALA A 444 30.80 18.15 -6.44
CA ALA A 444 30.15 17.87 -5.17
C ALA A 444 30.69 18.77 -4.04
N ASN A 445 32.02 18.83 -3.88
CA ASN A 445 32.69 19.74 -2.95
C ASN A 445 32.36 21.23 -3.20
N SER A 446 32.31 21.65 -4.46
CA SER A 446 32.01 23.04 -4.82
C SER A 446 30.55 23.42 -4.51
N TRP A 447 29.62 22.51 -4.78
CA TRP A 447 28.19 22.69 -4.47
C TRP A 447 27.93 22.67 -2.97
N LEU A 448 28.56 21.75 -2.22
CA LEU A 448 28.43 21.66 -0.77
C LEU A 448 28.91 22.94 -0.07
N LYS A 449 30.05 23.48 -0.51
CA LYS A 449 30.59 24.77 -0.04
C LYS A 449 29.74 25.99 -0.41
N SER A 450 28.77 25.86 -1.32
CA SER A 450 27.80 26.91 -1.65
C SER A 450 26.46 26.79 -0.92
N GLN A 451 26.27 25.78 -0.06
CA GLN A 451 25.06 25.66 0.75
C GLN A 451 25.05 26.68 1.90
N PRO A 452 23.86 27.20 2.29
CA PRO A 452 23.75 28.08 3.43
C PRO A 452 24.09 27.35 4.74
N GLU A 453 24.66 28.11 5.69
CA GLU A 453 24.90 27.70 7.09
C GLU A 453 25.77 26.44 7.29
N ILE A 454 26.56 26.04 6.29
CA ILE A 454 27.45 24.88 6.41
C ILE A 454 28.54 25.09 7.46
N THR A 455 28.61 24.20 8.44
CA THR A 455 29.62 24.20 9.50
C THR A 455 30.90 23.48 9.05
N PRO A 456 32.09 23.81 9.60
CA PRO A 456 33.32 23.09 9.29
C PRO A 456 33.26 21.60 9.62
N SER A 457 32.58 21.22 10.71
CA SER A 457 32.39 19.81 11.10
C SER A 457 31.50 19.06 10.12
N HIS A 458 30.39 19.66 9.66
CA HIS A 458 29.54 19.03 8.65
C HIS A 458 30.27 18.91 7.31
N LEU A 459 31.00 19.95 6.89
CA LEU A 459 31.83 19.91 5.67
C LEU A 459 32.86 18.78 5.71
N SER A 460 33.62 18.65 6.79
CA SER A 460 34.62 17.58 6.95
C SER A 460 33.99 16.19 7.06
N TYR A 461 32.82 16.06 7.70
CA TYR A 461 32.07 14.82 7.77
C TYR A 461 31.66 14.33 6.37
N VAL A 462 30.96 15.15 5.58
CA VAL A 462 30.53 14.76 4.22
C VAL A 462 31.75 14.48 3.32
N GLN A 463 32.84 15.24 3.47
CA GLN A 463 34.10 14.97 2.76
C GLN A 463 34.72 13.61 3.12
N GLY A 464 34.51 13.08 4.33
CA GLY A 464 34.94 11.75 4.73
C GLY A 464 34.19 10.60 4.05
N LEU A 465 32.98 10.85 3.51
CA LEU A 465 32.16 9.86 2.81
C LEU A 465 32.51 9.74 1.32
N LEU A 466 33.07 10.79 0.71
CA LEU A 466 33.38 10.82 -0.73
C LEU A 466 34.44 9.80 -1.20
N PRO A 467 35.45 9.41 -0.39
CA PRO A 467 36.34 8.29 -0.72
C PRO A 467 35.66 6.93 -0.66
N GLN A 468 34.71 6.73 0.26
CA GLN A 468 33.95 5.47 0.40
C GLN A 468 33.10 5.23 -0.85
N LEU A 469 32.38 6.27 -1.30
CA LEU A 469 31.58 6.30 -2.54
C LEU A 469 32.39 5.94 -3.81
N GLN A 470 33.72 5.99 -3.76
CA GLN A 470 34.61 5.70 -4.89
C GLN A 470 35.32 4.33 -4.79
N GLY A 471 35.07 3.55 -3.73
CA GLY A 471 35.89 2.38 -3.39
C GLY A 471 37.34 2.73 -3.02
N LYS A 472 37.63 4.01 -2.77
CA LYS A 472 38.98 4.56 -2.56
C LYS A 472 39.27 4.80 -1.08
N VAL A 473 39.00 3.81 -0.25
CA VAL A 473 39.70 3.72 1.03
C VAL A 473 41.18 3.45 0.72
N VAL A 474 42.07 4.33 1.19
CA VAL A 474 43.52 4.11 1.09
C VAL A 474 43.83 2.88 1.95
N LYS A 475 44.05 1.73 1.31
CA LYS A 475 44.49 0.50 1.99
C LYS A 475 45.84 0.77 2.66
N PRO A 476 45.95 0.66 3.99
CA PRO A 476 47.24 0.44 4.63
C PRO A 476 47.78 -0.93 4.18
N GLU A 477 49.08 -1.14 4.30
CA GLU A 477 49.70 -2.44 4.01
C GLU A 477 49.24 -3.53 5.00
N ILE A 478 49.58 -4.79 4.68
CA ILE A 478 48.95 -6.01 5.22
C ILE A 478 49.10 -6.11 6.75
N VAL A 479 48.07 -5.65 7.45
CA VAL A 479 47.65 -6.09 8.79
C VAL A 479 46.32 -6.84 8.62
N LEU A 480 45.98 -7.75 9.53
CA LEU A 480 44.68 -8.45 9.57
C LEU A 480 43.56 -7.50 9.99
N ASN A 481 43.28 -6.51 9.15
CA ASN A 481 42.27 -5.48 9.36
C ASN A 481 40.87 -5.97 8.97
N HIS A 482 40.33 -6.91 9.75
CA HIS A 482 38.91 -7.24 9.74
C HIS A 482 38.16 -6.35 10.75
N PRO A 483 36.86 -6.05 10.55
CA PRO A 483 36.07 -5.39 11.57
C PRO A 483 36.01 -6.25 12.84
N SER A 484 35.82 -5.59 13.99
CA SER A 484 35.65 -6.33 15.24
C SER A 484 34.29 -7.04 15.24
N GLN A 485 34.30 -8.36 15.39
CA GLN A 485 33.13 -9.23 15.41
C GLN A 485 33.22 -10.12 16.66
N ILE A 486 32.61 -9.69 17.76
CA ILE A 486 32.72 -10.32 19.08
C ILE A 486 31.33 -10.45 19.70
N ILE A 487 31.05 -11.59 20.31
CA ILE A 487 29.84 -11.87 21.10
C ILE A 487 30.28 -12.39 22.48
N GLY A 488 29.72 -11.86 23.56
CA GLY A 488 30.12 -12.19 24.94
C GLY A 488 29.06 -11.94 26.00
N ALA A 489 29.20 -12.56 27.18
CA ALA A 489 28.36 -12.29 28.35
C ALA A 489 28.99 -11.20 29.24
N VAL A 490 28.18 -10.30 29.81
CA VAL A 490 28.67 -9.11 30.52
C VAL A 490 28.41 -9.17 32.02
N GLN A 491 29.42 -8.80 32.81
CA GLN A 491 29.35 -8.72 34.27
C GLN A 491 29.95 -7.38 34.75
N PRO A 492 29.24 -6.57 35.55
CA PRO A 492 29.84 -5.37 36.17
C PRO A 492 30.91 -5.78 37.19
N ILE A 493 31.99 -5.01 37.27
CA ILE A 493 33.06 -5.20 38.28
C ILE A 493 33.44 -3.85 38.93
N THR A 494 33.83 -3.89 40.19
CA THR A 494 34.18 -2.68 40.97
C THR A 494 35.69 -2.48 41.15
N GLU A 495 36.48 -3.53 40.98
CA GLU A 495 37.93 -3.53 41.19
C GLU A 495 38.62 -4.16 39.97
N ILE A 496 39.79 -3.64 39.59
CA ILE A 496 40.65 -4.18 38.53
C ILE A 496 42.09 -4.29 39.04
N ASN A 497 42.77 -5.38 38.70
CA ASN A 497 44.23 -5.49 38.85
C ASN A 497 44.90 -5.19 37.51
N SER A 498 45.33 -3.95 37.30
CA SER A 498 45.85 -3.48 36.00
C SER A 498 47.04 -4.29 35.45
N SER A 499 47.80 -4.99 36.30
CA SER A 499 48.94 -5.81 35.85
C SER A 499 48.54 -7.13 35.15
N GLU A 500 47.28 -7.55 35.25
CA GLU A 500 46.77 -8.75 34.57
C GLU A 500 46.23 -8.45 33.16
N TRP A 501 45.91 -7.18 32.88
CA TRP A 501 45.21 -6.74 31.68
C TRP A 501 46.17 -6.29 30.57
N LEU A 502 46.02 -6.88 29.38
CA LEU A 502 46.84 -6.63 28.19
C LEU A 502 46.33 -5.39 27.42
N GLN A 503 47.19 -4.38 27.32
CA GLN A 503 46.98 -3.13 26.59
C GLN A 503 48.03 -2.95 25.47
N PRO A 504 47.71 -2.27 24.35
CA PRO A 504 48.68 -2.03 23.27
C PRO A 504 49.80 -1.05 23.67
N ASP A 505 49.47 -0.03 24.46
CA ASP A 505 50.45 0.79 25.17
C ASP A 505 50.50 0.35 26.64
N SER A 506 51.62 -0.23 27.05
CA SER A 506 51.84 -0.70 28.42
C SER A 506 52.09 0.41 29.44
N ASN A 507 52.13 1.67 29.01
CA ASN A 507 52.29 2.86 29.87
C ASN A 507 50.97 3.62 30.09
N ALA A 508 49.86 3.17 29.51
CA ALA A 508 48.56 3.80 29.67
C ALA A 508 47.86 3.37 30.98
N ASP A 509 47.52 4.34 31.83
CA ASP A 509 46.73 4.09 33.04
C ASP A 509 45.27 3.78 32.69
N LEU A 510 44.79 2.61 33.16
CA LEU A 510 43.39 2.19 33.06
C LEU A 510 42.49 3.09 33.91
N THR A 511 42.06 4.19 33.31
CA THR A 511 41.22 5.23 33.92
C THR A 511 39.81 5.22 33.35
N LEU A 512 38.83 5.45 34.23
CA LEU A 512 37.44 5.72 33.90
C LEU A 512 37.25 7.24 33.75
N THR A 513 36.38 7.68 32.84
CA THR A 513 35.90 9.07 32.87
C THR A 513 34.70 9.21 33.81
N ASP A 514 34.33 10.44 34.16
CA ASP A 514 33.21 10.72 35.06
C ASP A 514 31.93 9.98 34.64
N ASN A 515 31.27 9.36 35.61
CA ASN A 515 30.07 8.51 35.48
C ASN A 515 30.23 7.15 34.76
N GLN A 516 31.44 6.74 34.37
CA GLN A 516 31.69 5.38 33.88
C GLN A 516 31.91 4.36 35.02
N VAL A 517 31.64 3.08 34.73
CA VAL A 517 32.00 1.92 35.55
C VAL A 517 32.66 0.84 34.68
N TRP A 518 33.33 -0.12 35.33
CA TRP A 518 33.97 -1.25 34.64
C TRP A 518 32.98 -2.40 34.39
N TYR A 519 33.02 -2.93 33.17
CA TYR A 519 32.35 -4.15 32.77
C TYR A 519 33.37 -5.16 32.26
N ARG A 520 33.24 -6.41 32.72
CA ARG A 520 33.97 -7.56 32.20
C ARG A 520 33.07 -8.28 31.20
N VAL A 521 33.50 -8.35 29.96
CA VAL A 521 32.87 -9.16 28.92
C VAL A 521 33.62 -10.48 28.82
N GLU A 522 32.98 -11.61 29.10
CA GLU A 522 33.54 -12.92 28.77
C GLU A 522 33.15 -13.31 27.36
N VAL A 523 34.12 -13.47 26.47
CA VAL A 523 33.89 -13.72 25.05
C VAL A 523 33.35 -15.14 24.87
N SER A 524 32.16 -15.24 24.29
CA SER A 524 31.52 -16.49 23.88
C SER A 524 32.10 -16.98 22.56
N ALA A 525 32.23 -16.06 21.60
CA ALA A 525 32.76 -16.30 20.27
C ALA A 525 33.25 -15.00 19.62
N PHE A 526 34.17 -15.10 18.66
CA PHE A 526 34.62 -13.98 17.82
C PHE A 526 35.08 -14.48 16.45
N HIS A 527 35.18 -13.58 15.46
CA HIS A 527 35.75 -13.87 14.15
C HIS A 527 37.23 -13.43 14.08
N ASP A 528 38.14 -14.32 13.65
CA ASP A 528 39.58 -14.03 13.49
C ASP A 528 39.95 -13.42 12.11
N GLY A 529 38.95 -12.89 11.41
CA GLY A 529 39.06 -12.45 10.02
C GLY A 529 39.06 -13.59 8.99
N LYS A 530 38.85 -14.84 9.42
CA LYS A 530 38.73 -16.03 8.54
C LYS A 530 37.61 -16.98 8.95
N SER A 531 37.36 -17.12 10.24
CA SER A 531 36.44 -18.10 10.80
C SER A 531 35.94 -17.67 12.18
N TRP A 532 34.72 -18.09 12.52
CA TRP A 532 34.15 -17.90 13.85
C TRP A 532 34.74 -18.92 14.81
N LEU A 533 35.46 -18.44 15.82
CA LEU A 533 36.03 -19.22 16.90
C LEU A 533 35.12 -19.13 18.13
N SER A 534 34.97 -20.23 18.86
CA SER A 534 34.14 -20.32 20.07
C SER A 534 34.97 -20.64 21.32
N SER A 535 34.47 -20.23 22.47
CA SER A 535 35.04 -20.55 23.78
C SER A 535 34.90 -22.06 24.08
N PRO A 536 35.92 -22.73 24.67
CA PRO A 536 37.18 -22.18 25.14
C PRO A 536 38.27 -22.11 24.06
N PHE A 537 38.89 -20.94 23.93
CA PHE A 537 39.91 -20.56 22.94
C PHE A 537 41.30 -21.16 23.23
N ARG A 538 41.37 -22.46 23.52
CA ARG A 538 42.61 -23.20 23.84
C ARG A 538 43.60 -23.31 22.68
N ASN A 539 43.14 -23.04 21.46
CA ASN A 539 43.93 -23.15 20.24
C ASN A 539 44.67 -21.84 19.87
N LEU A 540 44.41 -20.73 20.58
CA LEU A 540 45.13 -19.48 20.37
C LEU A 540 46.56 -19.57 20.91
N GLN A 541 47.52 -19.06 20.14
CA GLN A 541 48.95 -19.09 20.45
C GLN A 541 49.54 -17.67 20.44
N PRO A 542 49.22 -16.83 21.45
CA PRO A 542 49.74 -15.47 21.53
C PRO A 542 51.28 -15.48 21.69
N PRO A 543 52.04 -14.62 20.96
CA PRO A 543 53.49 -14.52 21.12
C PRO A 543 53.86 -13.89 22.47
N ASN A 544 54.72 -14.55 23.24
CA ASN A 544 55.17 -14.10 24.58
C ASN A 544 55.67 -12.64 24.65
N THR A 545 56.10 -12.06 23.54
CA THR A 545 56.65 -10.69 23.44
C THR A 545 55.65 -9.64 22.97
N SER A 546 54.49 -10.03 22.46
CA SER A 546 53.49 -9.12 21.85
C SER A 546 52.04 -9.60 22.02
N SER A 547 51.75 -10.34 23.09
CA SER A 547 50.40 -10.89 23.37
C SER A 547 49.28 -9.85 23.27
N ALA A 548 49.51 -8.61 23.72
CA ALA A 548 48.51 -7.54 23.64
C ALA A 548 48.17 -7.18 22.19
N GLU A 549 49.18 -6.85 21.37
CA GLU A 549 49.02 -6.57 19.94
C GLU A 549 48.37 -7.74 19.19
N PHE A 550 48.77 -8.98 19.51
CA PHE A 550 48.15 -10.19 18.96
C PHE A 550 46.65 -10.25 19.25
N PHE A 551 46.22 -10.09 20.51
CA PHE A 551 44.79 -10.14 20.82
C PHE A 551 44.03 -8.96 20.22
N TRP A 552 44.59 -7.75 20.27
CA TRP A 552 43.92 -6.55 19.75
C TRP A 552 43.71 -6.58 18.23
N THR A 553 44.65 -7.16 17.48
CA THR A 553 44.51 -7.39 16.03
C THR A 553 43.60 -8.59 15.73
N THR A 554 43.77 -9.73 16.42
CA THR A 554 42.97 -10.95 16.23
C THR A 554 41.48 -10.77 16.57
N LEU A 555 41.14 -9.72 17.32
CA LEU A 555 39.76 -9.34 17.65
C LEU A 555 39.24 -8.15 16.82
N GLY A 556 40.05 -7.55 15.93
CA GLY A 556 39.71 -6.33 15.18
C GLY A 556 39.54 -5.05 16.02
N ILE A 557 39.79 -5.12 17.34
CA ILE A 557 39.56 -4.00 18.28
C ILE A 557 40.63 -2.90 18.18
N ASN A 558 41.72 -3.17 17.46
CA ASN A 558 42.68 -2.16 17.01
C ASN A 558 42.09 -1.16 15.99
N LEU A 559 40.98 -1.50 15.32
CA LEU A 559 40.28 -0.62 14.39
C LEU A 559 39.07 0.06 15.04
N ASN A 560 38.24 -0.71 15.74
CA ASN A 560 37.13 -0.19 16.53
C ASN A 560 37.04 -0.94 17.87
N SER A 561 37.24 -0.22 18.97
CA SER A 561 37.15 -0.74 20.33
C SER A 561 35.77 -0.55 20.97
N GLU A 562 34.78 -0.05 20.23
CA GLU A 562 33.40 0.05 20.71
C GLU A 562 32.69 -1.31 20.71
N ILE A 563 31.98 -1.59 21.80
CA ILE A 563 31.15 -2.77 21.99
C ILE A 563 29.82 -2.34 22.61
N GLN A 564 28.71 -2.84 22.08
CA GLN A 564 27.37 -2.54 22.57
C GLN A 564 27.01 -3.52 23.69
N ILE A 565 26.67 -3.02 24.87
CA ILE A 565 26.08 -3.80 25.96
C ILE A 565 24.56 -3.72 25.82
N ILE A 566 23.90 -4.87 25.77
CA ILE A 566 22.48 -5.04 25.58
C ILE A 566 21.90 -5.68 26.84
N VAL A 567 20.85 -5.05 27.39
CA VAL A 567 20.04 -5.59 28.48
C VAL A 567 18.56 -5.55 28.08
N TRP A 568 17.73 -6.35 28.71
CA TRP A 568 16.30 -6.43 28.40
C TRP A 568 15.50 -5.83 29.54
N ASN A 569 14.59 -4.89 29.23
CA ASN A 569 13.76 -4.25 30.23
C ASN A 569 12.66 -5.20 30.76
N SER A 570 11.94 -4.79 31.80
CA SER A 570 10.82 -5.57 32.37
C SER A 570 9.67 -5.88 31.41
N GLN A 571 9.63 -5.26 30.22
CA GLN A 571 8.67 -5.52 29.13
C GLN A 571 9.27 -6.41 28.01
N GLY A 572 10.56 -6.76 28.10
CA GLY A 572 11.28 -7.56 27.10
C GLY A 572 11.92 -6.74 25.96
N GLU A 573 11.88 -5.41 26.01
CA GLU A 573 12.52 -4.53 25.03
C GLU A 573 14.03 -4.42 25.28
N GLN A 574 14.83 -4.32 24.23
CA GLN A 574 16.28 -4.15 24.34
C GLN A 574 16.65 -2.69 24.67
N GLN A 575 17.39 -2.49 25.76
CA GLN A 575 18.15 -1.26 26.01
C GLN A 575 19.61 -1.50 25.60
N ILE A 576 20.18 -0.59 24.81
CA ILE A 576 21.54 -0.70 24.27
C ILE A 576 22.40 0.46 24.78
N THR A 577 23.56 0.16 25.35
CA THR A 577 24.55 1.14 25.85
C THR A 577 25.92 0.87 25.24
N SER A 578 26.50 1.84 24.53
CA SER A 578 27.86 1.72 23.97
C SER A 578 28.92 1.79 25.06
N ALA A 579 29.85 0.85 25.03
CA ALA A 579 31.03 0.75 25.90
C ALA A 579 32.32 0.76 25.07
N THR A 580 33.44 1.21 25.66
CA THR A 580 34.76 1.17 25.01
C THR A 580 35.65 0.11 25.67
N ILE A 581 36.14 -0.84 24.89
CA ILE A 581 37.14 -1.83 25.31
C ILE A 581 38.46 -1.11 25.61
N LYS A 582 39.02 -1.35 26.80
CA LYS A 582 40.27 -0.77 27.29
C LYS A 582 41.41 -1.77 27.40
N ALA A 583 41.11 -3.06 27.63
CA ALA A 583 42.12 -4.10 27.71
C ALA A 583 41.55 -5.52 27.48
N VAL A 584 42.45 -6.50 27.32
CA VAL A 584 42.14 -7.92 27.12
C VAL A 584 42.81 -8.78 28.20
N LEU A 585 42.12 -9.82 28.70
CA LEU A 585 42.65 -10.82 29.62
C LEU A 585 42.44 -12.21 29.01
N TRP A 586 43.47 -13.05 28.99
CA TRP A 586 43.39 -14.42 28.52
C TRP A 586 44.04 -15.38 29.51
N GLN A 587 43.26 -16.32 30.06
CA GLN A 587 43.72 -17.30 31.02
C GLN A 587 43.05 -18.66 30.75
N ASN A 588 43.83 -19.74 30.69
CA ASN A 588 43.34 -21.13 30.54
C ASN A 588 42.41 -21.39 29.32
N GLY A 589 42.46 -20.53 28.30
CA GLY A 589 41.58 -20.56 27.12
C GLY A 589 40.28 -19.76 27.28
N VAL A 590 40.02 -19.14 28.43
CA VAL A 590 38.96 -18.13 28.58
C VAL A 590 39.52 -16.78 28.13
N LEU A 591 38.76 -16.05 27.34
CA LEU A 591 39.09 -14.72 26.83
C LEU A 591 38.09 -13.71 27.38
N GLN A 592 38.59 -12.64 28.00
CA GLN A 592 37.79 -11.61 28.65
C GLN A 592 38.25 -10.22 28.19
N LEU A 593 37.31 -9.28 28.08
CA LEU A 593 37.56 -7.89 27.72
C LEU A 593 37.16 -6.99 28.88
N LEU A 594 37.98 -5.98 29.15
CA LEU A 594 37.66 -4.92 30.10
C LEU A 594 37.07 -3.76 29.30
N ALA A 595 35.80 -3.43 29.54
CA ALA A 595 35.10 -2.34 28.89
C ALA A 595 34.66 -1.26 29.89
N ALA A 596 34.79 0.01 29.50
CA ALA A 596 34.31 1.16 30.26
C ALA A 596 33.00 1.67 29.63
N SER A 597 31.97 1.86 30.44
CA SER A 597 30.63 2.28 30.00
C SER A 597 29.93 3.10 31.10
N PRO A 598 28.98 4.00 30.78
CA PRO A 598 28.07 4.55 31.80
C PRO A 598 27.38 3.42 32.61
N LYS A 599 27.06 3.69 33.87
CA LYS A 599 26.37 2.69 34.70
C LYS A 599 24.96 2.40 34.16
N ILE A 600 24.73 1.16 33.73
CA ILE A 600 23.41 0.61 33.42
C ILE A 600 22.52 0.64 34.69
N PRO A 601 21.22 1.03 34.59
CA PRO A 601 20.31 1.05 35.74
C PRO A 601 20.19 -0.29 36.47
N ASP A 602 20.03 -0.25 37.80
CA ASP A 602 20.00 -1.46 38.65
C ASP A 602 18.67 -2.27 38.58
N ASP A 603 17.62 -1.74 37.92
CA ASP A 603 16.26 -2.30 37.96
C ASP A 603 16.05 -3.55 37.07
N ASP A 604 16.83 -3.71 36.00
CA ASP A 604 16.61 -4.72 34.95
C ASP A 604 17.61 -5.89 35.03
N ASN A 605 17.68 -6.51 36.21
CA ASN A 605 18.40 -7.76 36.44
C ASN A 605 17.51 -8.82 37.13
N HIS A 606 16.25 -8.90 36.72
CA HIS A 606 15.33 -9.96 37.15
C HIS A 606 15.86 -11.32 36.68
N PRO A 607 15.75 -12.41 37.49
CA PRO A 607 16.20 -13.75 37.10
C PRO A 607 15.46 -14.32 35.87
N LEU A 608 14.41 -13.63 35.41
CA LEU A 608 13.56 -13.98 34.27
C LEU A 608 13.99 -13.31 32.95
N GLN A 609 14.79 -12.25 33.00
CA GLN A 609 15.36 -11.58 31.82
C GLN A 609 16.59 -12.34 31.33
N PRO A 610 16.94 -12.29 30.03
CA PRO A 610 18.24 -12.75 29.55
C PRO A 610 19.37 -11.99 30.24
N LYS A 611 20.51 -12.65 30.44
CA LYS A 611 21.72 -12.00 30.99
C LYS A 611 22.17 -10.81 30.12
N PRO A 612 22.91 -9.84 30.67
CA PRO A 612 23.54 -8.79 29.87
C PRO A 612 24.47 -9.38 28.80
N LEU A 613 24.22 -8.99 27.55
CA LEU A 613 24.93 -9.44 26.34
C LEU A 613 25.85 -8.32 25.84
N ALA A 614 27.02 -8.65 25.32
CA ALA A 614 27.88 -7.73 24.58
C ALA A 614 28.05 -8.20 23.13
N VAL A 615 27.86 -7.28 22.19
CA VAL A 615 28.10 -7.49 20.76
C VAL A 615 28.85 -6.29 20.18
N THR A 616 29.82 -6.52 19.29
CA THR A 616 30.34 -5.42 18.45
C THR A 616 29.41 -5.20 17.26
N GLN A 617 29.35 -3.98 16.73
CA GLN A 617 28.34 -3.60 15.72
C GLN A 617 28.35 -4.47 14.45
N SER A 618 29.51 -5.03 14.07
CA SER A 618 29.64 -5.91 12.91
C SER A 618 29.48 -7.41 13.22
N ALA A 619 29.22 -7.80 14.48
CA ALA A 619 29.23 -9.20 14.89
C ALA A 619 28.00 -10.00 14.41
N LEU A 620 26.83 -9.37 14.42
CA LEU A 620 25.57 -10.00 14.02
C LEU A 620 24.56 -8.97 13.50
N GLU A 621 23.60 -9.49 12.73
CA GLU A 621 22.41 -8.78 12.26
C GLU A 621 21.18 -9.49 12.88
N TRP A 622 20.33 -8.75 13.60
CA TRP A 622 19.14 -9.31 14.25
C TRP A 622 18.08 -9.68 13.23
N VAL A 623 17.55 -10.91 13.28
CA VAL A 623 16.53 -11.37 12.34
C VAL A 623 15.24 -11.69 13.10
N GLN A 624 14.26 -10.80 12.97
CA GLN A 624 12.94 -10.92 13.61
C GLN A 624 11.83 -10.99 12.54
N PRO A 625 11.46 -12.19 12.06
CA PRO A 625 10.36 -12.35 11.10
C PRO A 625 9.02 -11.97 11.73
N SER A 626 8.07 -11.49 10.90
CA SER A 626 6.72 -11.14 11.37
C SER A 626 5.96 -12.36 11.88
N PRO A 627 5.33 -12.31 13.07
CA PRO A 627 4.56 -13.43 13.60
C PRO A 627 3.21 -13.58 12.88
N ILE A 628 2.82 -14.83 12.61
CA ILE A 628 1.46 -15.24 12.23
C ILE A 628 0.85 -16.07 13.37
N THR A 629 -0.46 -16.37 13.31
CA THR A 629 -1.08 -17.26 14.32
C THR A 629 -1.08 -18.71 13.86
N LEU A 630 -1.18 -19.67 14.79
CA LEU A 630 -1.42 -21.08 14.48
C LEU A 630 -2.69 -21.29 13.63
N SER A 631 -3.72 -20.45 13.78
CA SER A 631 -4.93 -20.48 12.94
C SER A 631 -4.67 -19.97 11.51
N THR A 632 -3.84 -18.94 11.36
CA THR A 632 -3.42 -18.42 10.06
C THR A 632 -2.59 -19.47 9.30
N LEU A 633 -1.65 -20.13 10.00
CA LEU A 633 -0.86 -21.20 9.40
C LEU A 633 -1.73 -22.40 9.02
N TYR A 634 -2.77 -22.75 9.81
CA TYR A 634 -3.69 -23.84 9.45
C TYR A 634 -4.47 -23.53 8.15
N GLN A 635 -4.81 -22.27 7.89
CA GLN A 635 -5.45 -21.87 6.62
C GLN A 635 -4.50 -21.96 5.42
N GLN A 636 -3.19 -21.85 5.64
CA GLN A 636 -2.16 -21.89 4.58
C GLN A 636 -1.62 -23.30 4.33
N ASN A 637 -1.36 -24.05 5.40
CA ASN A 637 -0.84 -25.42 5.36
C ASN A 637 -1.46 -26.26 6.50
N PRO A 638 -2.65 -26.87 6.28
CA PRO A 638 -3.33 -27.68 7.28
C PRO A 638 -2.47 -28.84 7.81
N GLY A 639 -1.74 -29.53 6.91
CA GLY A 639 -0.99 -30.74 7.23
C GLY A 639 0.20 -30.50 8.17
N ALA A 640 0.91 -29.37 8.00
CA ALA A 640 1.99 -29.00 8.91
C ALA A 640 1.48 -28.75 10.34
N VAL A 641 0.32 -28.09 10.49
CA VAL A 641 -0.28 -27.84 11.81
C VAL A 641 -0.83 -29.12 12.43
N GLU A 642 -1.47 -30.00 11.64
CA GLU A 642 -1.94 -31.32 12.10
C GLU A 642 -0.79 -32.21 12.59
N ALA A 643 0.39 -32.15 11.96
CA ALA A 643 1.60 -32.81 12.43
C ALA A 643 2.24 -32.13 13.67
N MET A 644 2.24 -30.80 13.71
CA MET A 644 2.86 -30.00 14.78
C MET A 644 2.11 -30.07 16.12
N LEU A 645 0.79 -29.92 16.15
CA LEU A 645 0.05 -29.75 17.41
C LEU A 645 0.27 -30.89 18.44
N PRO A 646 0.31 -32.18 18.04
CA PRO A 646 0.67 -33.27 18.96
C PRO A 646 2.11 -33.25 19.48
N ILE A 647 3.03 -32.60 18.77
CA ILE A 647 4.46 -32.50 19.14
C ILE A 647 4.66 -31.31 20.08
N LEU A 648 4.00 -30.18 19.80
CA LEU A 648 3.91 -29.02 20.69
C LEU A 648 3.28 -29.41 22.04
N TRP A 649 2.17 -30.16 22.03
CA TRP A 649 1.53 -30.61 23.28
C TRP A 649 2.43 -31.49 24.14
N ARG A 650 3.14 -32.45 23.53
CA ARG A 650 4.12 -33.28 24.25
C ARG A 650 5.30 -32.47 24.78
N SER A 651 5.79 -31.50 24.00
CA SER A 651 6.85 -30.58 24.43
C SER A 651 6.42 -29.77 25.66
N LEU A 652 5.16 -29.33 25.73
CA LEU A 652 4.60 -28.68 26.91
C LEU A 652 4.50 -29.65 28.11
N GLN A 653 4.14 -30.92 27.90
CA GLN A 653 4.15 -31.94 28.96
C GLN A 653 5.57 -32.26 29.48
N GLU A 654 6.61 -32.26 28.63
CA GLU A 654 8.00 -32.50 29.03
C GLU A 654 8.55 -31.48 30.05
N THR A 655 8.02 -30.25 30.06
CA THR A 655 8.38 -29.23 31.07
C THR A 655 7.88 -29.56 32.48
N GLY A 656 6.93 -30.49 32.61
CA GLY A 656 6.16 -30.72 33.84
C GLY A 656 5.12 -29.64 34.15
N GLN A 657 4.87 -28.69 33.24
CA GLN A 657 3.86 -27.63 33.42
C GLN A 657 2.48 -28.06 32.91
N LEU A 658 2.38 -29.08 32.03
CA LEU A 658 1.12 -29.78 31.76
C LEU A 658 1.16 -31.19 32.38
N PRO A 659 0.01 -31.75 32.80
CA PRO A 659 -0.05 -33.11 33.31
C PRO A 659 0.31 -34.13 32.22
N VAL A 660 1.10 -35.14 32.59
CA VAL A 660 1.43 -36.28 31.73
C VAL A 660 0.18 -37.13 31.55
N GLY A 661 -0.26 -37.29 30.30
CA GLY A 661 -1.49 -37.98 29.92
C GLY A 661 -1.69 -37.94 28.40
N ASP A 662 -2.82 -38.45 27.93
CA ASP A 662 -3.14 -38.50 26.50
C ASP A 662 -3.16 -37.11 25.83
N VAL A 663 -2.74 -37.07 24.57
CA VAL A 663 -2.79 -35.85 23.74
C VAL A 663 -4.26 -35.59 23.34
N PRO A 664 -4.82 -34.39 23.58
CA PRO A 664 -6.20 -34.07 23.20
C PRO A 664 -6.42 -34.16 21.67
N SER A 665 -7.69 -34.20 21.25
CA SER A 665 -8.01 -34.18 19.82
C SER A 665 -7.61 -32.87 19.16
N PHE A 666 -7.33 -32.90 17.86
CA PHE A 666 -6.86 -31.75 17.07
C PHE A 666 -7.67 -30.46 17.35
N TRP A 667 -9.00 -30.54 17.27
CA TRP A 667 -9.90 -29.40 17.51
C TRP A 667 -9.83 -28.83 18.93
N GLN A 668 -9.52 -29.65 19.94
CA GLN A 668 -9.33 -29.18 21.32
C GLN A 668 -8.00 -28.41 21.46
N ILE A 669 -6.92 -28.91 20.84
CA ILE A 669 -5.63 -28.22 20.86
C ILE A 669 -5.71 -26.93 20.03
N GLN A 670 -6.34 -26.96 18.85
CA GLN A 670 -6.52 -25.79 18.00
C GLN A 670 -7.36 -24.70 18.69
N ALA A 671 -8.43 -25.06 19.41
CA ALA A 671 -9.24 -24.11 20.15
C ALA A 671 -8.48 -23.41 21.30
N GLN A 672 -7.44 -24.05 21.86
CA GLN A 672 -6.62 -23.49 22.93
C GLN A 672 -5.39 -22.72 22.41
N LEU A 673 -4.71 -23.26 21.39
CA LEU A 673 -3.42 -22.74 20.90
C LEU A 673 -3.55 -21.91 19.61
N GLY A 674 -4.71 -21.92 18.94
CA GLY A 674 -4.88 -21.32 17.61
C GLY A 674 -4.56 -19.83 17.49
N ASN A 675 -4.58 -19.09 18.61
CA ASN A 675 -4.24 -17.67 18.66
C ASN A 675 -2.78 -17.40 19.09
N TRP A 676 -1.99 -18.44 19.38
CA TRP A 676 -0.58 -18.27 19.75
C TRP A 676 0.23 -17.81 18.54
N PRO A 677 1.19 -16.87 18.73
CA PRO A 677 2.08 -16.43 17.67
C PRO A 677 3.12 -17.51 17.35
N LEU A 678 3.44 -17.61 16.06
CA LEU A 678 4.57 -18.36 15.53
C LEU A 678 5.24 -17.55 14.42
N GLN A 679 6.51 -17.83 14.18
CA GLN A 679 7.31 -17.21 13.14
C GLN A 679 7.69 -18.25 12.09
N MET A 680 7.55 -17.91 10.81
CA MET A 680 7.99 -18.72 9.68
C MET A 680 9.31 -18.15 9.15
N ILE A 681 10.38 -18.96 9.12
CA ILE A 681 11.71 -18.48 8.73
C ILE A 681 12.62 -19.64 8.29
N ASP A 682 13.30 -19.50 7.16
CA ASP A 682 14.34 -20.46 6.73
C ASP A 682 15.60 -20.27 7.57
N LEU A 683 15.85 -21.21 8.48
CA LEU A 683 17.01 -21.26 9.37
C LEU A 683 18.07 -22.26 8.89
N THR A 684 17.68 -23.22 8.05
CA THR A 684 18.55 -24.31 7.56
C THR A 684 19.21 -24.01 6.22
N ASN A 685 18.75 -22.95 5.53
CA ASN A 685 19.15 -22.51 4.19
C ASN A 685 18.80 -23.54 3.09
N ASP A 686 17.64 -24.20 3.21
CA ASP A 686 17.13 -25.17 2.23
C ASP A 686 15.92 -24.67 1.41
N THR A 687 15.50 -23.41 1.63
CA THR A 687 14.32 -22.72 1.07
C THR A 687 12.95 -23.15 1.63
N GLN A 688 12.89 -24.04 2.62
CA GLN A 688 11.68 -24.29 3.42
C GLN A 688 11.73 -23.50 4.74
N PRO A 689 10.66 -22.79 5.12
CA PRO A 689 10.64 -22.07 6.39
C PRO A 689 10.33 -22.99 7.57
N GLU A 690 11.23 -23.03 8.56
CA GLU A 690 10.96 -23.55 9.89
C GLU A 690 9.82 -22.81 10.60
N MET A 691 9.14 -23.52 11.50
CA MET A 691 8.17 -22.97 12.46
C MET A 691 8.86 -22.71 13.80
N VAL A 692 9.01 -21.43 14.17
CA VAL A 692 9.57 -20.97 15.45
C VAL A 692 8.42 -20.54 16.37
N LEU A 693 8.27 -21.20 17.52
CA LEU A 693 7.24 -20.89 18.53
C LEU A 693 7.92 -20.48 19.85
N THR A 694 7.95 -19.17 20.13
CA THR A 694 8.41 -18.62 21.41
C THR A 694 7.21 -18.34 22.31
N ILE A 695 7.11 -19.09 23.41
CA ILE A 695 5.90 -19.16 24.24
C ILE A 695 6.19 -18.56 25.62
N SER A 696 5.38 -17.61 26.08
CA SER A 696 5.53 -16.95 27.38
C SER A 696 5.04 -17.83 28.54
N ALA A 697 5.52 -17.55 29.76
CA ALA A 697 5.05 -18.27 30.95
C ALA A 697 3.54 -18.07 31.20
N ASP A 698 3.00 -16.89 30.92
CA ASP A 698 1.58 -16.60 31.06
C ASP A 698 0.72 -17.38 30.05
N ALA A 699 1.22 -17.58 28.83
CA ALA A 699 0.56 -18.42 27.83
C ALA A 699 0.47 -19.88 28.30
N ILE A 700 1.53 -20.43 28.90
CA ILE A 700 1.51 -21.80 29.46
C ILE A 700 0.64 -21.87 30.71
N ALA A 701 0.69 -20.86 31.59
CA ALA A 701 -0.15 -20.77 32.78
C ALA A 701 -1.65 -20.73 32.44
N SER A 702 -2.03 -20.05 31.35
CA SER A 702 -3.43 -19.99 30.88
C SER A 702 -4.00 -21.37 30.49
N LEU A 703 -3.14 -22.34 30.16
CA LEU A 703 -3.56 -23.74 29.96
C LEU A 703 -3.81 -24.47 31.29
N GLN A 704 -3.09 -24.11 32.35
CA GLN A 704 -3.24 -24.75 33.67
C GLN A 704 -4.58 -24.40 34.33
N ASP A 705 -4.96 -23.13 34.32
CA ASP A 705 -6.24 -22.63 34.88
C ASP A 705 -7.48 -23.22 34.18
N ILE A 706 -7.32 -23.79 32.98
CA ILE A 706 -8.39 -24.47 32.21
C ILE A 706 -8.44 -25.99 32.50
N ILE A 707 -7.33 -26.58 32.98
CA ILE A 707 -7.17 -28.04 33.15
C ILE A 707 -7.31 -28.48 34.61
N LEU A 708 -7.09 -27.58 35.58
CA LEU A 708 -7.13 -27.90 37.02
C LEU A 708 -8.07 -26.97 37.80
N ASP A 709 -9.30 -27.44 38.05
CA ASP A 709 -10.36 -26.74 38.81
C ASP A 709 -10.10 -26.67 40.34
N THR A 710 -8.83 -26.54 40.76
CA THR A 710 -8.46 -26.53 42.19
C THR A 710 -7.30 -25.59 42.53
N GLN A 711 -7.66 -24.55 43.28
CA GLN A 711 -6.80 -23.67 44.10
C GLN A 711 -5.65 -22.95 43.38
N LYS A 712 -5.79 -21.62 43.28
CA LYS A 712 -4.74 -20.67 42.89
C LYS A 712 -3.44 -20.86 43.70
N SER A 713 -2.53 -21.65 43.17
CA SER A 713 -1.11 -21.49 43.48
C SER A 713 -0.61 -20.22 42.78
N GLN A 714 0.33 -19.49 43.40
CA GLN A 714 0.90 -18.32 42.73
C GLN A 714 1.63 -18.79 41.46
N PRO A 715 1.43 -18.14 40.30
CA PRO A 715 2.13 -18.51 39.09
C PRO A 715 3.62 -18.37 39.32
N LYS A 716 4.34 -19.50 39.30
CA LYS A 716 5.80 -19.48 39.22
C LYS A 716 6.14 -18.85 37.88
N GLN A 717 6.64 -17.63 37.90
CA GLN A 717 7.13 -17.00 36.68
C GLN A 717 8.30 -17.83 36.15
N PHE A 718 8.28 -18.10 34.85
CA PHE A 718 9.35 -18.76 34.10
C PHE A 718 9.81 -17.83 32.98
N ARG A 719 10.99 -18.08 32.41
CA ARG A 719 11.38 -17.43 31.16
C ARG A 719 10.48 -17.94 30.02
N PRO A 720 10.28 -17.14 28.95
CA PRO A 720 9.77 -17.67 27.68
C PRO A 720 10.61 -18.86 27.21
N ARG A 721 9.99 -19.78 26.47
CA ARG A 721 10.67 -20.97 25.91
C ARG A 721 10.40 -21.06 24.42
N THR A 722 11.43 -21.36 23.62
CA THR A 722 11.29 -21.53 22.17
C THR A 722 11.36 -23.00 21.76
N LEU A 723 10.45 -23.38 20.85
CA LEU A 723 10.43 -24.64 20.12
C LEU A 723 10.64 -24.31 18.63
N ILE A 724 11.52 -25.04 17.94
CA ILE A 724 11.69 -24.91 16.49
C ILE A 724 11.47 -26.27 15.82
N LEU A 725 10.62 -26.26 14.80
CA LEU A 725 10.21 -27.41 14.02
C LEU A 725 10.56 -27.18 12.55
N SER A 726 11.04 -28.21 11.86
CA SER A 726 11.16 -28.19 10.39
C SER A 726 9.78 -28.11 9.72
N ASP A 727 9.77 -27.83 8.40
CA ASP A 727 8.65 -28.00 7.46
C ASP A 727 7.76 -29.23 7.75
N SER A 728 8.44 -30.33 8.10
CA SER A 728 7.98 -31.70 8.29
C SER A 728 7.65 -32.03 9.74
N GLY A 729 7.64 -31.02 10.63
CA GLY A 729 7.26 -31.14 12.03
C GLY A 729 8.32 -31.78 12.95
N LYS A 730 9.55 -31.97 12.47
CA LYS A 730 10.63 -32.53 13.30
C LYS A 730 11.20 -31.45 14.22
N VAL A 731 11.27 -31.71 15.53
CA VAL A 731 11.95 -30.82 16.48
C VAL A 731 13.44 -30.74 16.16
N ILE A 732 13.93 -29.53 15.85
CA ILE A 732 15.36 -29.26 15.58
C ILE A 732 16.01 -28.38 16.66
N TYR A 733 15.22 -27.64 17.43
CA TYR A 733 15.64 -26.91 18.63
C TYR A 733 14.51 -26.89 19.68
N THR A 734 14.84 -26.93 20.97
CA THR A 734 13.83 -26.83 22.05
C THR A 734 14.41 -26.42 23.41
N ASP A 735 13.80 -25.39 24.02
CA ASP A 735 14.03 -24.99 25.42
C ASP A 735 13.14 -25.76 26.42
N PHE A 736 12.26 -26.66 25.95
CA PHE A 736 11.23 -27.30 26.77
C PHE A 736 11.74 -28.45 27.66
N LYS A 737 13.00 -28.86 27.48
CA LYS A 737 13.62 -29.92 28.28
C LYS A 737 13.66 -29.55 29.77
N ASN A 738 13.28 -30.51 30.61
CA ASN A 738 13.28 -30.34 32.05
C ASN A 738 14.72 -30.09 32.56
N TYR A 739 14.89 -29.13 33.48
CA TYR A 739 16.18 -28.61 33.95
C TYR A 739 17.10 -28.00 32.88
N SER A 740 16.60 -27.65 31.68
CA SER A 740 17.38 -26.86 30.72
C SER A 740 17.75 -25.50 31.33
N GLN A 741 19.05 -25.19 31.35
CA GLN A 741 19.59 -23.84 31.51
C GLN A 741 19.89 -23.18 30.14
N GLN A 742 19.48 -23.82 29.04
CA GLN A 742 19.51 -23.22 27.70
C GLN A 742 18.17 -22.53 27.41
N SER A 743 18.26 -21.31 26.87
CA SER A 743 17.14 -20.48 26.42
C SER A 743 17.53 -19.80 25.12
N LEU A 744 16.67 -19.82 24.09
CA LEU A 744 16.91 -19.01 22.90
C LEU A 744 16.72 -17.52 23.23
N THR A 745 17.75 -16.71 23.01
CA THR A 745 17.68 -15.26 23.21
C THR A 745 17.32 -14.54 21.92
N ALA A 746 17.82 -15.02 20.77
CA ALA A 746 17.55 -14.44 19.46
C ALA A 746 17.90 -15.39 18.30
N ILE A 747 17.37 -15.08 17.13
CA ILE A 747 17.86 -15.55 15.83
C ILE A 747 18.66 -14.40 15.21
N ALA A 748 19.82 -14.69 14.65
CA ALA A 748 20.68 -13.68 14.04
C ALA A 748 21.42 -14.23 12.83
N LYS A 749 21.74 -13.35 11.89
CA LYS A 749 22.65 -13.61 10.77
C LYS A 749 24.05 -13.18 11.19
N LEU A 750 25.05 -14.02 10.94
CA LEU A 750 26.46 -13.65 11.14
C LEU A 750 26.95 -12.93 9.88
N SER A 751 27.76 -11.89 10.06
CA SER A 751 28.34 -11.05 9.01
C SER A 751 28.88 -11.78 7.78
N ASP A 752 29.48 -12.95 7.99
CA ASP A 752 30.19 -13.75 6.99
C ASP A 752 29.47 -15.09 6.69
N SER A 753 28.15 -15.16 6.93
CA SER A 753 27.31 -16.36 6.73
C SER A 753 25.99 -16.02 6.02
N GLN A 754 25.60 -16.85 5.04
CA GLN A 754 24.25 -16.82 4.48
C GLN A 754 23.24 -17.55 5.40
N SER A 755 23.65 -18.67 6.01
CA SER A 755 22.85 -19.40 7.00
C SER A 755 22.70 -18.60 8.30
N LEU A 756 21.50 -18.65 8.88
CA LEU A 756 21.20 -18.07 10.19
C LEU A 756 21.80 -18.88 11.35
N ALA A 757 21.91 -18.24 12.51
CA ALA A 757 22.41 -18.83 13.74
C ALA A 757 21.48 -18.55 14.92
N LEU A 758 21.46 -19.46 15.88
CA LEU A 758 20.70 -19.35 17.11
C LEU A 758 21.62 -18.81 18.23
N LEU A 759 21.29 -17.65 18.79
CA LEU A 759 21.96 -17.11 19.97
C LEU A 759 21.27 -17.68 21.22
N VAL A 760 21.97 -18.59 21.90
CA VAL A 760 21.45 -19.37 23.02
C VAL A 760 22.17 -18.94 24.29
N GLU A 761 21.42 -18.45 25.28
CA GLU A 761 21.93 -18.25 26.64
C GLU A 761 22.11 -19.63 27.29
N ASN A 762 23.21 -19.80 28.04
CA ASN A 762 23.46 -20.97 28.88
C ASN A 762 23.67 -20.51 30.33
N ALA A 763 23.94 -21.46 31.23
CA ALA A 763 24.15 -21.25 32.67
C ALA A 763 24.87 -19.93 33.03
N ASP A 764 26.03 -19.62 32.41
CA ASP A 764 26.79 -18.40 32.66
C ASP A 764 27.34 -17.66 31.44
N ASN A 765 27.13 -18.17 30.21
CA ASN A 765 27.67 -17.58 28.98
C ASN A 765 26.78 -17.92 27.77
N TYR A 766 26.90 -17.18 26.67
CA TYR A 766 26.19 -17.45 25.41
C TYR A 766 26.87 -18.55 24.59
N SER A 767 26.11 -19.16 23.69
CA SER A 767 26.63 -19.97 22.59
C SER A 767 25.89 -19.64 21.30
N ILE A 768 26.65 -19.61 20.20
CA ILE A 768 26.12 -19.47 18.85
C ILE A 768 26.01 -20.88 18.29
N LYS A 769 24.79 -21.37 18.09
CA LYS A 769 24.57 -22.66 17.42
C LYS A 769 24.28 -22.44 15.94
N ARG A 770 24.88 -23.27 15.08
CA ARG A 770 24.66 -23.22 13.63
C ARG A 770 24.00 -24.51 13.16
N TRP A 771 23.31 -24.44 12.03
CA TRP A 771 22.78 -25.64 11.40
C TRP A 771 23.94 -26.55 10.94
N SER A 772 23.75 -27.86 11.12
CA SER A 772 24.73 -28.88 10.76
C SER A 772 24.06 -29.91 9.85
N ASP A 773 24.28 -29.80 8.54
CA ASP A 773 23.67 -30.70 7.54
C ASP A 773 23.95 -32.18 7.80
N GLN A 774 25.13 -32.49 8.36
CA GLN A 774 25.54 -33.84 8.71
C GLN A 774 24.75 -34.41 9.90
N ASN A 775 24.48 -33.59 10.92
CA ASN A 775 23.81 -34.03 12.15
C ASN A 775 22.32 -33.63 12.22
N GLN A 776 21.84 -32.87 11.23
CA GLN A 776 20.45 -32.47 11.03
C GLN A 776 19.83 -31.81 12.29
N ARG A 777 20.58 -30.88 12.89
CA ARG A 777 20.25 -30.14 14.12
C ARG A 777 21.07 -28.85 14.23
N PHE A 778 20.69 -27.98 15.16
CA PHE A 778 21.54 -26.89 15.64
C PHE A 778 22.51 -27.37 16.72
N GLU A 779 23.80 -27.10 16.54
CA GLU A 779 24.89 -27.44 17.47
C GLU A 779 25.95 -26.34 17.59
#